data_AF-R6FT13-F1
#
_entry.id   AF-R6FT13-F1
#
_cell.length_a   1.000
_cell.length_b   1.000
_cell.length_c   1.000
_cell.angle_alpha   90.00
_cell.angle_beta   90.00
_cell.angle_gamma   90.00
#
_symmetry.space_group_name_H-M   'P 1'
#
loop_
_entity.id
_entity.type
_entity.pdbx_description
1 polymer ?
#
loop_
_entity_poly.entity_id
_entity_poly.type
_entity_poly.pdbx_seq_one_letter_code
_entity_poly.pdbx_strand_id
1 'polypeptide(L)'
;MTIKLKFFNYLFVLVCLIMGTGMSMHAQEQTFTRINSIEELNDGDRFIVVNENFKAAPSEWSGTKYFKYTTLELSEGKAIARNKVAIFTLEKAGSYYHLKTEKGKYLSNASTSSTYASELIDTLKKASNANITFKGQYAIIEFKDNVQRAFLFAENTGFSCYDYSANGFERRRIALYKAEGSPSAIKQSTSVTFSSKDLTIYKGKEYSLPTASVTLQNDETIANAKLSYSSSNEKVASVNDSTGELTLKEFGTTIITAKYAGSDKYKESDGSYALTYQDRLTEATIVFSAEKNAFSNMPKSVDKQTPAQVCVFKADNGEEYIFNTQGFYKHNVEKGFLTSIGTGGKVESPNFLAPNGYSVRVIFEQKPNADRPNIFGADKTNYIKNRVGILTGCNEYEFTEIISDTRPFTISCNGICYIKKIEIFINPVPSLEISDTDFGADAKIKEYDQTAVHFKLKRSFVADDTWYTICLPFNVAQKQLVEVFGGEKVELRTFDHMEGMVMYFKSVENLEAGVPYLIKPNKNLDNLLFENVKIDMAAHPDLQVGADGYFMKGTYQATELNPDGTNLFLGDNNTFFRPSENDHRMKGTRVYFIIPRKAVGKVLSYDTETIVDGIVDVEVNSQSNSQKVYNINGVYVGDNLQNLTPGVYIVSGKKVVVTNR
;
A
#
# COMPACT_ATOMS: atom_id res chain seq x y z
N MET A 1 69.00 -7.10 3.22
CA MET A 1 68.20 -7.13 4.46
C MET A 1 66.75 -7.39 4.04
N THR A 2 66.05 -8.50 4.28
CA THR A 2 66.33 -9.79 4.91
C THR A 2 65.36 -10.81 4.29
N ILE A 3 65.81 -12.07 4.22
CA ILE A 3 65.28 -13.32 3.66
C ILE A 3 63.88 -13.74 4.22
N LYS A 4 63.01 -14.39 3.40
CA LYS A 4 62.48 -15.79 3.63
C LYS A 4 61.40 -16.28 2.63
N LEU A 5 61.85 -17.24 1.80
CA LEU A 5 61.25 -18.56 1.42
C LEU A 5 59.86 -18.62 0.73
N LYS A 6 59.68 -19.08 -0.53
CA LYS A 6 59.97 -20.37 -1.26
C LYS A 6 58.84 -21.43 -1.21
N PHE A 7 58.51 -21.91 -2.42
CA PHE A 7 57.87 -23.18 -2.83
C PHE A 7 56.32 -23.29 -2.83
N PHE A 8 55.71 -23.19 -4.02
CA PHE A 8 55.02 -24.31 -4.72
C PHE A 8 54.45 -23.79 -6.06
N ASN A 9 55.24 -23.87 -7.12
CA ASN A 9 54.75 -23.67 -8.49
C ASN A 9 55.71 -24.32 -9.50
N TYR A 10 56.05 -25.59 -9.30
CA TYR A 10 56.77 -26.43 -10.26
C TYR A 10 56.48 -27.91 -9.97
N LEU A 11 55.21 -28.29 -10.00
CA LEU A 11 54.78 -29.68 -10.00
C LEU A 11 53.54 -29.85 -10.90
N PHE A 12 53.61 -29.37 -12.14
CA PHE A 12 52.55 -29.66 -13.13
C PHE A 12 53.04 -29.78 -14.58
N VAL A 13 54.37 -29.70 -14.84
CA VAL A 13 54.92 -29.73 -16.21
C VAL A 13 56.05 -30.75 -16.38
N LEU A 14 56.27 -31.66 -15.41
CA LEU A 14 57.30 -32.71 -15.52
C LEU A 14 56.77 -34.10 -15.17
N VAL A 15 55.71 -34.54 -15.87
CA VAL A 15 55.41 -35.99 -16.08
C VAL A 15 54.91 -36.18 -17.52
N CYS A 16 55.61 -35.59 -18.47
CA CYS A 16 55.56 -35.95 -19.88
C CYS A 16 57.00 -36.12 -20.32
N LEU A 17 57.33 -37.32 -20.82
CA LEU A 17 58.64 -37.80 -21.27
C LEU A 17 59.63 -38.29 -20.19
N ILE A 18 59.40 -39.54 -19.75
CA ILE A 18 60.49 -40.52 -19.68
C ILE A 18 59.99 -41.79 -20.39
N MET A 19 60.51 -42.06 -21.59
CA MET A 19 60.34 -43.33 -22.27
C MET A 19 61.38 -44.33 -21.75
N GLY A 20 61.01 -45.61 -21.74
CA GLY A 20 61.94 -46.70 -22.03
C GLY A 20 62.76 -47.22 -20.85
N THR A 21 62.25 -48.26 -20.21
CA THR A 21 62.93 -49.57 -20.03
C THR A 21 61.98 -50.48 -19.26
N GLY A 22 61.95 -51.76 -19.62
CA GLY A 22 61.01 -52.73 -19.08
C GLY A 22 61.06 -52.78 -17.55
N MET A 23 59.96 -52.36 -16.93
CA MET A 23 59.61 -52.77 -15.58
C MET A 23 58.14 -53.18 -15.62
N SER A 24 57.90 -54.39 -15.12
CA SER A 24 56.58 -54.96 -14.87
C SER A 24 55.57 -53.88 -14.46
N MET A 25 54.52 -53.68 -15.28
CA MET A 25 53.33 -52.93 -14.86
C MET A 25 52.68 -53.69 -13.71
N HIS A 26 53.08 -53.42 -12.47
CA HIS A 26 52.17 -53.62 -11.35
C HIS A 26 51.00 -52.67 -11.56
N ALA A 27 49.80 -53.23 -11.77
CA ALA A 27 48.60 -52.43 -11.95
C ALA A 27 48.39 -51.55 -10.71
N GLN A 28 48.11 -50.26 -10.95
CA GLN A 28 47.85 -49.27 -9.92
C GLN A 28 46.66 -49.72 -9.07
N GLU A 29 46.82 -49.71 -7.75
CA GLU A 29 45.76 -50.04 -6.80
C GLU A 29 44.57 -49.08 -6.99
N GLN A 30 43.37 -49.63 -7.21
CA GLN A 30 42.14 -48.86 -7.40
C GLN A 30 41.13 -49.21 -6.31
N THR A 31 40.58 -48.18 -5.66
CA THR A 31 39.62 -48.32 -4.58
C THR A 31 38.22 -47.90 -5.04
N PHE A 32 37.23 -48.71 -4.67
CA PHE A 32 35.83 -48.49 -4.99
C PHE A 32 34.98 -48.61 -3.72
N THR A 33 33.91 -47.82 -3.62
CA THR A 33 32.98 -47.81 -2.47
C THR A 33 31.65 -48.44 -2.85
N ARG A 34 31.16 -49.36 -2.02
CA ARG A 34 29.89 -50.05 -2.23
C ARG A 34 28.73 -49.07 -2.23
N ILE A 35 27.80 -49.24 -3.17
CA ILE A 35 26.53 -48.50 -3.20
C ILE A 35 25.37 -49.45 -2.93
N ASN A 36 24.29 -48.92 -2.36
CA ASN A 36 23.09 -49.69 -1.99
C ASN A 36 21.82 -49.25 -2.75
N SER A 37 21.91 -48.17 -3.51
CA SER A 37 20.86 -47.67 -4.40
C SER A 37 21.42 -47.23 -5.74
N ILE A 38 20.60 -47.31 -6.79
CA ILE A 38 20.92 -46.76 -8.11
C ILE A 38 20.97 -45.23 -8.09
N GLU A 39 20.32 -44.59 -7.12
CA GLU A 39 20.33 -43.12 -6.92
C GLU A 39 21.72 -42.60 -6.51
N GLU A 40 22.63 -43.49 -6.09
CA GLU A 40 24.02 -43.15 -5.75
C GLU A 40 24.93 -43.08 -7.00
N LEU A 41 24.42 -43.47 -8.18
CA LEU A 41 25.08 -43.31 -9.48
C LEU A 41 24.33 -42.30 -10.35
N ASN A 42 25.05 -41.30 -10.81
CA ASN A 42 24.62 -40.33 -11.81
C ASN A 42 25.05 -40.75 -13.22
N ASP A 43 24.50 -40.06 -14.21
CA ASP A 43 25.00 -40.13 -15.59
C ASP A 43 26.49 -39.77 -15.62
N GLY A 44 27.31 -40.60 -16.26
CA GLY A 44 28.77 -40.47 -16.30
C GLY A 44 29.54 -41.11 -15.14
N ASP A 45 28.86 -41.63 -14.11
CA ASP A 45 29.57 -42.24 -12.98
C ASP A 45 30.26 -43.56 -13.36
N ARG A 46 31.50 -43.72 -12.87
CA ARG A 46 32.31 -44.93 -13.04
C ARG A 46 32.08 -45.89 -11.88
N PHE A 47 31.80 -47.16 -12.20
CA PHE A 47 31.59 -48.21 -11.22
C PHE A 47 32.09 -49.57 -11.72
N ILE A 48 32.24 -50.51 -10.79
CA ILE A 48 32.51 -51.92 -11.07
C ILE A 48 31.37 -52.79 -10.56
N VAL A 49 31.24 -53.98 -11.17
CA VAL A 49 30.35 -55.04 -10.72
C VAL A 49 31.16 -56.04 -9.91
N VAL A 50 30.70 -56.41 -8.73
CA VAL A 50 31.44 -57.29 -7.81
C VAL A 50 30.56 -58.46 -7.39
N ASN A 51 31.08 -59.67 -7.46
CA ASN A 51 30.54 -60.81 -6.74
C ASN A 51 31.29 -60.92 -5.40
N GLU A 52 30.60 -60.62 -4.30
CA GLU A 52 31.22 -60.54 -2.96
C GLU A 52 31.64 -61.93 -2.44
N ASN A 53 30.87 -62.98 -2.77
CA ASN A 53 31.14 -64.35 -2.29
C ASN A 53 32.48 -64.90 -2.80
N PHE A 54 32.81 -64.65 -4.07
CA PHE A 54 34.08 -65.07 -4.68
C PHE A 54 35.10 -63.93 -4.73
N LYS A 55 34.78 -62.77 -4.13
CA LYS A 55 35.58 -61.54 -4.19
C LYS A 55 36.03 -61.22 -5.61
N ALA A 56 35.12 -61.39 -6.58
CA ALA A 56 35.45 -61.36 -8.00
C ALA A 56 34.83 -60.14 -8.70
N ALA A 57 35.54 -59.56 -9.65
CA ALA A 57 35.00 -58.55 -10.57
C ALA A 57 35.37 -58.87 -12.02
N PRO A 58 34.56 -58.40 -13.00
CA PRO A 58 34.91 -58.50 -14.41
C PRO A 58 36.30 -57.90 -14.65
N SER A 59 37.12 -58.55 -15.47
CA SER A 59 38.44 -58.09 -15.86
C SER A 59 38.51 -57.93 -17.38
N GLU A 60 39.22 -58.81 -18.08
CA GLU A 60 39.38 -58.72 -19.52
C GLU A 60 38.22 -59.38 -20.28
N TRP A 61 37.81 -58.76 -21.38
CA TRP A 61 36.88 -59.38 -22.30
C TRP A 61 37.49 -60.66 -22.90
N SER A 62 36.75 -61.77 -22.91
CA SER A 62 37.21 -63.05 -23.49
C SER A 62 37.43 -63.02 -25.00
N GLY A 63 36.98 -61.96 -25.67
CA GLY A 63 36.92 -61.87 -27.13
C GLY A 63 35.67 -62.54 -27.73
N THR A 64 34.92 -63.30 -26.94
CA THR A 64 33.75 -64.05 -27.41
C THR A 64 32.47 -63.64 -26.70
N LYS A 65 32.17 -64.18 -25.52
CA LYS A 65 30.82 -64.10 -24.91
C LYS A 65 30.76 -63.72 -23.43
N TYR A 66 31.90 -63.49 -22.78
CA TYR A 66 31.96 -63.19 -21.34
C TYR A 66 33.18 -62.35 -20.97
N PHE A 67 33.13 -61.70 -19.81
CA PHE A 67 34.32 -61.16 -19.15
C PHE A 67 34.97 -62.24 -18.29
N LYS A 68 36.29 -62.38 -18.42
CA LYS A 68 37.10 -63.04 -17.40
C LYS A 68 36.93 -62.29 -16.06
N TYR A 69 37.40 -62.87 -14.97
CA TYR A 69 37.35 -62.23 -13.67
C TYR A 69 38.73 -62.14 -13.02
N THR A 70 38.88 -61.19 -12.11
CA THR A 70 40.00 -61.11 -11.17
C THR A 70 39.46 -61.11 -9.74
N THR A 71 40.30 -61.49 -8.78
CA THR A 71 40.01 -61.35 -7.37
C THR A 71 40.29 -59.93 -6.87
N LEU A 72 39.59 -59.55 -5.81
CA LEU A 72 39.63 -58.26 -5.12
C LEU A 72 39.87 -58.46 -3.63
N GLU A 73 40.40 -57.44 -2.97
CA GLU A 73 40.32 -57.32 -1.51
C GLU A 73 39.03 -56.58 -1.16
N LEU A 74 38.26 -57.11 -0.21
CA LEU A 74 37.05 -56.48 0.32
C LEU A 74 37.25 -56.17 1.80
N SER A 75 37.04 -54.92 2.19
CA SER A 75 37.13 -54.46 3.59
C SER A 75 36.19 -53.28 3.80
N GLU A 76 35.37 -53.30 4.85
CA GLU A 76 34.55 -52.16 5.31
C GLU A 76 33.77 -51.43 4.19
N GLY A 77 33.06 -52.18 3.33
CA GLY A 77 32.29 -51.59 2.23
C GLY A 77 33.14 -51.04 1.08
N LYS A 78 34.45 -51.29 1.09
CA LYS A 78 35.37 -50.98 -0.02
C LYS A 78 35.80 -52.23 -0.76
N ALA A 79 36.05 -52.06 -2.05
CA ALA A 79 36.69 -53.04 -2.91
C ALA A 79 38.00 -52.46 -3.42
N ILE A 80 39.10 -53.21 -3.25
CA ILE A 80 40.44 -52.81 -3.67
C ILE A 80 40.89 -53.77 -4.78
N ALA A 81 41.10 -53.21 -5.97
CA ALA A 81 41.58 -53.94 -7.14
C ALA A 81 43.09 -53.69 -7.32
N ARG A 82 43.90 -54.74 -7.13
CA ARG A 82 45.35 -54.74 -7.44
C ARG A 82 45.65 -55.24 -8.86
N ASN A 83 44.65 -55.81 -9.52
CA ASN A 83 44.69 -56.30 -10.88
C ASN A 83 43.67 -55.54 -11.72
N LYS A 84 43.82 -55.60 -13.05
CA LYS A 84 42.91 -54.95 -14.00
C LYS A 84 41.47 -55.45 -13.84
N VAL A 85 40.54 -54.50 -13.66
CA VAL A 85 39.09 -54.71 -13.63
C VAL A 85 38.42 -53.97 -14.77
N ALA A 86 37.26 -54.44 -15.23
CA ALA A 86 36.43 -53.70 -16.18
C ALA A 86 35.61 -52.67 -15.42
N ILE A 87 35.83 -51.40 -15.74
CA ILE A 87 35.06 -50.28 -15.22
C ILE A 87 33.98 -49.91 -16.23
N PHE A 88 32.77 -49.69 -15.73
CA PHE A 88 31.63 -49.24 -16.50
C PHE A 88 31.31 -47.79 -16.16
N THR A 89 31.03 -47.00 -17.17
CA THR A 89 30.38 -45.69 -17.06
C THR A 89 28.88 -45.87 -17.26
N LEU A 90 28.09 -45.33 -16.35
CA LEU A 90 26.63 -45.34 -16.45
C LEU A 90 26.15 -44.25 -17.41
N GLU A 91 25.34 -44.59 -18.40
CA GLU A 91 24.64 -43.61 -19.25
C GLU A 91 23.11 -43.78 -19.09
N LYS A 92 22.39 -42.71 -18.74
CA LYS A 92 20.93 -42.76 -18.49
C LYS A 92 20.16 -42.51 -19.80
N ALA A 93 19.30 -43.46 -20.17
CA ALA A 93 18.50 -43.42 -21.40
C ALA A 93 17.00 -43.65 -21.08
N GLY A 94 16.31 -42.55 -20.73
CA GLY A 94 14.89 -42.61 -20.33
C GLY A 94 14.68 -43.45 -19.07
N SER A 95 13.96 -44.56 -19.18
CA SER A 95 13.70 -45.51 -18.09
C SER A 95 14.76 -46.62 -17.96
N TYR A 96 15.81 -46.61 -18.78
CA TYR A 96 16.86 -47.63 -18.82
C TYR A 96 18.25 -46.99 -18.65
N TYR A 97 19.25 -47.85 -18.48
CA TYR A 97 20.65 -47.48 -18.42
C TYR A 97 21.44 -48.19 -19.51
N HIS A 98 22.52 -47.58 -19.97
CA HIS A 98 23.55 -48.20 -20.79
C HIS A 98 24.85 -48.26 -19.99
N LEU A 99 25.54 -49.38 -20.08
CA LEU A 99 26.81 -49.60 -19.36
C LEU A 99 27.94 -49.58 -20.37
N LYS A 100 28.76 -48.54 -20.32
CA LYS A 100 29.83 -48.32 -21.28
C LYS A 100 31.18 -48.66 -20.67
N THR A 101 31.93 -49.52 -21.34
CA THR A 101 33.30 -49.88 -20.95
C THR A 101 34.26 -48.71 -21.18
N GLU A 102 35.43 -48.73 -20.55
CA GLU A 102 36.48 -47.73 -20.75
C GLU A 102 36.96 -47.63 -22.21
N LYS A 103 36.76 -48.67 -23.03
CA LYS A 103 37.03 -48.66 -24.47
C LYS A 103 35.89 -48.07 -25.31
N GLY A 104 34.88 -47.48 -24.68
CA GLY A 104 33.73 -46.85 -25.33
C GLY A 104 32.66 -47.82 -25.86
N LYS A 105 32.80 -49.14 -25.66
CA LYS A 105 31.81 -50.15 -26.09
C LYS A 105 30.71 -50.33 -25.04
N TYR A 106 29.47 -50.55 -25.48
CA TYR A 106 28.32 -50.82 -24.61
C TYR A 106 28.17 -52.32 -24.33
N LEU A 107 27.87 -52.65 -23.07
CA LEU A 107 27.49 -53.99 -22.67
C LEU A 107 26.08 -54.31 -23.16
N SER A 108 25.93 -55.46 -23.83
CA SER A 108 24.65 -55.93 -24.33
C SER A 108 24.48 -57.43 -24.13
N ASN A 109 23.22 -57.88 -24.13
CA ASN A 109 22.85 -59.28 -24.07
C ASN A 109 22.83 -59.90 -25.48
N ALA A 110 23.72 -60.88 -25.71
CA ALA A 110 23.82 -61.66 -26.94
C ALA A 110 23.29 -63.10 -26.78
N SER A 111 22.59 -63.38 -25.69
CA SER A 111 22.17 -64.74 -25.34
C SER A 111 21.06 -65.25 -26.25
N THR A 112 21.05 -66.57 -26.44
CA THR A 112 19.93 -67.30 -27.02
C THR A 112 19.26 -68.17 -25.95
N SER A 113 18.26 -68.97 -26.34
CA SER A 113 17.63 -69.94 -25.44
C SER A 113 18.61 -70.98 -24.89
N SER A 114 19.62 -71.38 -25.67
CA SER A 114 20.60 -72.41 -25.33
C SER A 114 21.99 -71.89 -24.97
N THR A 115 22.26 -70.60 -25.17
CA THR A 115 23.60 -70.01 -25.01
C THR A 115 23.55 -68.76 -24.13
N TYR A 116 24.38 -68.73 -23.09
CA TYR A 116 24.60 -67.54 -22.25
C TYR A 116 25.77 -66.72 -22.80
N ALA A 117 25.47 -65.49 -23.21
CA ALA A 117 26.42 -64.61 -23.86
C ALA A 117 26.12 -63.13 -23.60
N SER A 118 27.15 -62.40 -23.21
CA SER A 118 27.24 -60.94 -23.36
C SER A 118 27.94 -60.62 -24.68
N GLU A 119 27.83 -59.37 -25.10
CA GLU A 119 28.63 -58.79 -26.19
C GLU A 119 28.97 -57.34 -25.86
N LEU A 120 29.99 -56.82 -26.54
CA LEU A 120 30.40 -55.42 -26.49
C LEU A 120 30.18 -54.77 -27.85
N ILE A 121 29.27 -53.82 -27.92
CA ILE A 121 28.81 -53.20 -29.18
C ILE A 121 29.18 -51.71 -29.25
N ASP A 122 29.39 -51.20 -30.47
CA ASP A 122 29.61 -49.77 -30.73
C ASP A 122 28.31 -48.98 -30.81
N THR A 123 27.27 -49.60 -31.36
CA THR A 123 25.99 -48.96 -31.63
C THR A 123 24.92 -49.57 -30.73
N LEU A 124 24.23 -48.72 -29.99
CA LEU A 124 23.17 -49.12 -29.05
C LEU A 124 22.05 -49.88 -29.75
N LYS A 125 21.50 -50.89 -29.06
CA LYS A 125 20.33 -51.66 -29.51
C LYS A 125 19.45 -52.00 -28.30
N LYS A 126 18.24 -52.49 -28.54
CA LYS A 126 17.30 -52.79 -27.44
C LYS A 126 17.89 -53.78 -26.42
N ALA A 127 18.68 -54.75 -26.86
CA ALA A 127 19.41 -55.68 -25.99
C ALA A 127 20.54 -55.04 -25.14
N SER A 128 20.88 -53.76 -25.32
CA SER A 128 21.80 -53.01 -24.43
C SER A 128 21.09 -52.17 -23.37
N ASN A 129 19.75 -52.11 -23.39
CA ASN A 129 18.98 -51.44 -22.35
C ASN A 129 19.02 -52.26 -21.06
N ALA A 130 19.78 -51.79 -20.09
CA ALA A 130 19.88 -52.38 -18.77
C ALA A 130 18.84 -51.77 -17.83
N ASN A 131 18.15 -52.62 -17.09
CA ASN A 131 17.37 -52.25 -15.92
C ASN A 131 18.17 -52.61 -14.66
N ILE A 132 18.53 -51.61 -13.86
CA ILE A 132 19.33 -51.80 -12.64
C ILE A 132 18.42 -51.67 -11.43
N THR A 133 18.31 -52.73 -10.64
CA THR A 133 17.48 -52.75 -9.43
C THR A 133 18.27 -53.30 -8.25
N PHE A 134 17.92 -52.88 -7.04
CA PHE A 134 18.51 -53.36 -5.80
C PHE A 134 17.47 -54.18 -5.02
N LYS A 135 17.84 -55.38 -4.57
CA LYS A 135 17.00 -56.26 -3.75
C LYS A 135 17.73 -56.58 -2.45
N GLY A 136 17.41 -55.83 -1.40
CA GLY A 136 18.16 -55.93 -0.14
C GLY A 136 19.62 -55.55 -0.36
N GLN A 137 20.53 -56.48 -0.09
CA GLN A 137 21.98 -56.24 -0.15
C GLN A 137 22.63 -56.52 -1.52
N TYR A 138 21.89 -56.85 -2.58
CA TYR A 138 22.47 -57.14 -3.90
C TYR A 138 21.77 -56.37 -5.03
N ALA A 139 22.50 -56.16 -6.12
CA ALA A 139 22.04 -55.52 -7.34
C ALA A 139 21.69 -56.56 -8.42
N ILE A 140 20.82 -56.17 -9.34
CA ILE A 140 20.46 -56.92 -10.54
C ILE A 140 20.60 -55.97 -11.72
N ILE A 141 21.43 -56.35 -12.70
CA ILE A 141 21.51 -55.70 -14.01
C ILE A 141 20.80 -56.61 -15.01
N GLU A 142 19.60 -56.24 -15.42
CA GLU A 142 18.70 -57.04 -16.24
C GLU A 142 18.61 -56.51 -17.68
N PHE A 143 18.57 -57.43 -18.65
CA PHE A 143 18.32 -57.14 -20.07
C PHE A 143 17.11 -57.95 -20.56
N LYS A 144 16.04 -57.27 -21.02
CA LYS A 144 14.72 -57.86 -21.33
C LYS A 144 14.40 -58.06 -22.82
N ASP A 145 15.38 -58.04 -23.71
CA ASP A 145 15.11 -58.15 -25.16
C ASP A 145 14.96 -59.61 -25.63
N ASN A 146 15.72 -60.07 -26.65
CA ASN A 146 15.58 -61.40 -27.29
C ASN A 146 15.32 -62.57 -26.32
N VAL A 147 16.06 -62.62 -25.22
CA VAL A 147 15.80 -63.53 -24.09
C VAL A 147 16.12 -62.78 -22.80
N GLN A 148 15.26 -62.89 -21.78
CA GLN A 148 15.49 -62.24 -20.49
C GLN A 148 16.72 -62.84 -19.80
N ARG A 149 17.69 -61.98 -19.48
CA ARG A 149 18.95 -62.36 -18.84
C ARG A 149 19.37 -61.32 -17.80
N ALA A 150 20.24 -61.73 -16.89
CA ALA A 150 20.90 -60.83 -15.95
C ALA A 150 22.43 -60.95 -16.07
N PHE A 151 23.14 -59.84 -15.92
CA PHE A 151 24.59 -59.86 -15.85
C PHE A 151 25.02 -60.40 -14.48
N LEU A 152 25.54 -61.63 -14.47
CA LEU A 152 25.81 -62.39 -13.26
C LEU A 152 27.20 -63.03 -13.32
N PHE A 153 27.68 -63.48 -12.17
CA PHE A 153 28.90 -64.27 -12.06
C PHE A 153 28.62 -65.78 -12.21
N ALA A 154 29.53 -66.51 -12.85
CA ALA A 154 29.59 -67.97 -12.77
C ALA A 154 31.02 -68.43 -12.49
N GLU A 155 31.14 -69.33 -11.51
CA GLU A 155 32.40 -69.98 -11.13
C GLU A 155 33.06 -70.66 -12.35
N ASN A 156 34.38 -70.55 -12.46
CA ASN A 156 35.21 -71.06 -13.57
C ASN A 156 35.02 -70.39 -14.95
N THR A 157 33.99 -69.56 -15.15
CA THR A 157 33.75 -68.86 -16.44
C THR A 157 33.93 -67.35 -16.32
N GLY A 158 33.33 -66.71 -15.32
CA GLY A 158 33.32 -65.25 -15.15
C GLY A 158 31.96 -64.62 -15.41
N PHE A 159 31.95 -63.36 -15.83
CA PHE A 159 30.74 -62.53 -15.90
C PHE A 159 30.13 -62.51 -17.30
N SER A 160 28.84 -62.82 -17.39
CA SER A 160 28.09 -62.82 -18.65
C SER A 160 26.58 -62.62 -18.39
N CYS A 161 25.79 -62.48 -19.45
CA CYS A 161 24.33 -62.51 -19.38
C CYS A 161 23.85 -63.95 -19.19
N TYR A 162 23.63 -64.36 -17.94
CA TYR A 162 23.10 -65.67 -17.58
C TYR A 162 21.58 -65.64 -17.41
N ASP A 163 20.97 -66.81 -17.27
CA ASP A 163 19.53 -66.94 -17.04
C ASP A 163 19.06 -66.01 -15.91
N TYR A 164 17.98 -65.27 -16.16
CA TYR A 164 17.47 -64.32 -15.19
C TYR A 164 17.16 -65.01 -13.85
N SER A 165 16.57 -66.20 -13.85
CA SER A 165 16.25 -66.94 -12.61
C SER A 165 17.47 -67.18 -11.71
N ALA A 166 18.67 -67.20 -12.28
CA ALA A 166 19.91 -67.46 -11.56
C ALA A 166 20.33 -66.29 -10.64
N ASN A 167 19.68 -65.12 -10.72
CA ASN A 167 19.92 -63.99 -9.82
C ASN A 167 19.57 -64.30 -8.35
N GLY A 168 18.69 -65.28 -8.11
CA GLY A 168 18.31 -65.69 -6.75
C GLY A 168 19.40 -66.47 -6.01
N PHE A 169 20.31 -67.14 -6.74
CA PHE A 169 21.39 -67.93 -6.14
C PHE A 169 22.49 -67.03 -5.56
N GLU A 170 22.74 -67.12 -4.26
CA GLU A 170 23.70 -66.27 -3.54
C GLU A 170 25.08 -66.22 -4.21
N ARG A 171 25.58 -67.39 -4.62
CA ARG A 171 26.86 -67.53 -5.35
C ARG A 171 26.96 -66.75 -6.67
N ARG A 172 25.85 -66.29 -7.25
CA ARG A 172 25.80 -65.54 -8.52
C ARG A 172 25.47 -64.06 -8.36
N ARG A 173 25.05 -63.62 -7.16
CA ARG A 173 24.64 -62.24 -6.89
C ARG A 173 25.78 -61.27 -7.12
N ILE A 174 25.42 -60.03 -7.45
CA ILE A 174 26.36 -58.94 -7.65
C ILE A 174 26.04 -57.78 -6.72
N ALA A 175 27.06 -57.00 -6.40
CA ALA A 175 26.97 -55.69 -5.79
C ALA A 175 27.66 -54.68 -6.73
N LEU A 176 27.31 -53.41 -6.60
CA LEU A 176 27.94 -52.34 -7.36
C LEU A 176 28.86 -51.54 -6.44
N TYR A 177 30.03 -51.18 -6.95
CA TYR A 177 30.98 -50.34 -6.24
C TYR A 177 31.38 -49.16 -7.13
N LYS A 178 31.18 -47.95 -6.64
CA LYS A 178 31.50 -46.68 -7.32
C LYS A 178 32.99 -46.36 -7.17
N ALA A 179 33.62 -45.90 -8.23
CA ALA A 179 35.04 -45.50 -8.21
C ALA A 179 35.26 -44.23 -7.38
N GLU A 180 36.25 -44.23 -6.48
CA GLU A 180 36.66 -43.02 -5.76
C GLU A 180 37.23 -41.98 -6.77
N GLY A 181 36.81 -40.71 -6.68
CA GLY A 181 37.26 -39.64 -7.59
C GLY A 181 36.54 -39.55 -8.96
N SER A 182 35.37 -40.20 -9.12
CA SER A 182 34.48 -39.99 -10.28
C SER A 182 34.08 -38.50 -10.41
N PRO A 183 34.29 -37.83 -11.56
CA PRO A 183 34.04 -36.40 -11.69
C PRO A 183 32.54 -36.09 -11.73
N SER A 184 31.98 -35.63 -10.63
CA SER A 184 30.80 -34.77 -10.61
C SER A 184 30.74 -33.99 -9.30
N ALA A 185 31.17 -32.72 -9.34
CA ALA A 185 30.84 -31.78 -8.29
C ALA A 185 29.33 -31.49 -8.38
N ILE A 186 28.55 -31.94 -7.39
CA ILE A 186 27.14 -31.55 -7.26
C ILE A 186 27.11 -30.03 -7.07
N LYS A 187 26.53 -29.30 -8.02
CA LYS A 187 26.34 -27.84 -7.89
C LYS A 187 25.34 -27.56 -6.76
N GLN A 188 25.70 -26.69 -5.84
CA GLN A 188 24.84 -26.30 -4.73
C GLN A 188 23.71 -25.38 -5.24
N SER A 189 22.51 -25.56 -4.71
CA SER A 189 21.36 -24.70 -5.03
C SER A 189 21.58 -23.28 -4.52
N THR A 190 21.10 -22.29 -5.29
CA THR A 190 21.15 -20.88 -4.93
C THR A 190 19.76 -20.27 -4.96
N SER A 191 19.59 -19.12 -4.33
CA SER A 191 18.39 -18.28 -4.39
C SER A 191 18.79 -16.83 -4.63
N VAL A 192 18.10 -16.12 -5.52
CA VAL A 192 18.22 -14.67 -5.65
C VAL A 192 17.08 -14.02 -4.89
N THR A 193 17.40 -13.12 -3.98
CA THR A 193 16.39 -12.40 -3.17
C THR A 193 16.61 -10.90 -3.28
N PHE A 194 15.51 -10.14 -3.33
CA PHE A 194 15.53 -8.69 -3.27
C PHE A 194 15.22 -8.21 -1.85
N SER A 195 15.78 -7.06 -1.47
CA SER A 195 15.49 -6.41 -0.18
C SER A 195 14.02 -5.97 -0.02
N SER A 196 13.26 -5.88 -1.12
CA SER A 196 11.81 -5.67 -1.14
C SER A 196 11.18 -6.47 -2.28
N LYS A 197 9.92 -6.88 -2.10
CA LYS A 197 9.11 -7.53 -3.14
C LYS A 197 8.39 -6.53 -4.05
N ASP A 198 8.21 -5.30 -3.57
CA ASP A 198 7.48 -4.24 -4.26
C ASP A 198 8.20 -2.90 -4.12
N LEU A 199 8.11 -2.06 -5.15
CA LEU A 199 8.60 -0.68 -5.16
C LEU A 199 7.58 0.22 -5.89
N THR A 200 7.14 1.30 -5.25
CA THR A 200 6.36 2.35 -5.91
C THR A 200 7.19 3.62 -6.03
N ILE A 201 7.37 4.11 -7.26
CA ILE A 201 8.05 5.37 -7.56
C ILE A 201 7.03 6.39 -8.04
N TYR A 202 7.10 7.59 -7.46
CA TYR A 202 6.31 8.74 -7.88
C TYR A 202 7.14 9.68 -8.75
N LYS A 203 6.57 10.19 -9.84
CA LYS A 203 7.27 11.11 -10.76
C LYS A 203 7.90 12.30 -10.03
N GLY A 204 9.19 12.50 -10.28
CA GLY A 204 9.96 13.61 -9.72
C GLY A 204 10.22 13.52 -8.21
N LYS A 205 9.94 12.38 -7.57
CA LYS A 205 10.36 12.07 -6.21
C LYS A 205 11.62 11.22 -6.22
N GLU A 206 12.50 11.43 -5.25
CA GLU A 206 13.67 10.59 -5.04
C GLU A 206 13.25 9.17 -4.61
N TYR A 207 14.02 8.17 -4.99
CA TYR A 207 13.76 6.76 -4.68
C TYR A 207 15.07 5.98 -4.51
N SER A 208 14.98 4.85 -3.80
CA SER A 208 16.05 3.86 -3.69
C SER A 208 15.61 2.54 -4.30
N LEU A 209 16.54 1.87 -4.99
CA LEU A 209 16.25 0.59 -5.65
C LEU A 209 16.43 -0.58 -4.67
N PRO A 210 15.56 -1.60 -4.73
CA PRO A 210 15.80 -2.89 -4.09
C PRO A 210 17.14 -3.48 -4.54
N THR A 211 17.90 -4.01 -3.58
CA THR A 211 19.18 -4.66 -3.83
C THR A 211 18.95 -6.17 -3.92
N ALA A 212 19.56 -6.80 -4.92
CA ALA A 212 19.53 -8.26 -5.08
C ALA A 212 20.76 -8.89 -4.41
N SER A 213 20.56 -10.02 -3.74
CA SER A 213 21.63 -10.88 -3.20
C SER A 213 21.42 -12.33 -3.63
N VAL A 214 22.52 -13.08 -3.73
CA VAL A 214 22.49 -14.51 -4.05
C VAL A 214 22.92 -15.30 -2.82
N THR A 215 22.07 -16.20 -2.34
CA THR A 215 22.31 -17.00 -1.14
C THR A 215 22.28 -18.50 -1.42
N LEU A 216 22.93 -19.26 -0.54
CA LEU A 216 22.84 -20.71 -0.47
C LEU A 216 21.67 -21.15 0.42
N GLN A 217 21.38 -22.46 0.46
CA GLN A 217 20.32 -23.00 1.32
C GLN A 217 20.54 -22.79 2.84
N ASN A 218 21.78 -22.54 3.26
CA ASN A 218 22.14 -22.20 4.63
C ASN A 218 22.20 -20.67 4.86
N ASP A 219 21.60 -19.87 3.97
CA ASP A 219 21.56 -18.41 3.99
C ASP A 219 22.93 -17.70 3.87
N GLU A 220 24.00 -18.42 3.55
CA GLU A 220 25.30 -17.81 3.25
C GLU A 220 25.25 -17.05 1.92
N THR A 221 25.73 -15.80 1.92
CA THR A 221 25.76 -14.94 0.73
C THR A 221 26.96 -15.25 -0.16
N ILE A 222 26.70 -15.41 -1.46
CA ILE A 222 27.75 -15.53 -2.48
C ILE A 222 28.24 -14.13 -2.83
N ALA A 223 29.40 -13.75 -2.28
CA ALA A 223 30.02 -12.46 -2.57
C ALA A 223 30.35 -12.32 -4.08
N ASN A 224 30.12 -11.11 -4.62
CA ASN A 224 30.40 -10.75 -6.01
C ASN A 224 29.70 -11.64 -7.06
N ALA A 225 28.54 -12.21 -6.73
CA ALA A 225 27.72 -12.91 -7.71
C ALA A 225 27.31 -11.96 -8.85
N LYS A 226 27.68 -12.32 -10.09
CA LYS A 226 27.32 -11.54 -11.27
C LYS A 226 25.86 -11.81 -11.64
N LEU A 227 25.04 -10.76 -11.57
CA LEU A 227 23.62 -10.80 -11.93
C LEU A 227 23.39 -10.14 -13.29
N SER A 228 22.37 -10.64 -13.99
CA SER A 228 21.81 -10.03 -15.20
C SER A 228 20.38 -9.57 -14.93
N TYR A 229 20.02 -8.34 -15.28
CA TYR A 229 18.73 -7.73 -14.97
C TYR A 229 17.85 -7.58 -16.21
N SER A 230 16.54 -7.80 -16.05
CA SER A 230 15.55 -7.60 -17.11
C SER A 230 14.25 -7.00 -16.57
N SER A 231 13.48 -6.35 -17.44
CA SER A 231 12.17 -5.78 -17.14
C SER A 231 11.12 -6.46 -18.01
N SER A 232 10.01 -6.91 -17.42
CA SER A 232 8.92 -7.55 -18.16
C SER A 232 8.15 -6.58 -19.07
N ASN A 233 8.23 -5.27 -18.79
CA ASN A 233 7.60 -4.21 -19.57
C ASN A 233 8.53 -2.98 -19.69
N GLU A 234 9.32 -2.96 -20.78
CA GLU A 234 10.24 -1.86 -21.08
C GLU A 234 9.56 -0.53 -21.43
N LYS A 235 8.23 -0.51 -21.63
CA LYS A 235 7.49 0.76 -21.79
C LYS A 235 7.32 1.49 -20.46
N VAL A 236 7.28 0.76 -19.35
CA VAL A 236 7.19 1.35 -18.00
C VAL A 236 8.58 1.71 -17.49
N ALA A 237 9.51 0.76 -17.51
CA ALA A 237 10.90 0.99 -17.14
C ALA A 237 11.83 0.03 -17.88
N SER A 238 12.94 0.56 -18.40
CA SER A 238 14.08 -0.26 -18.83
C SER A 238 15.12 -0.36 -17.72
N VAL A 239 15.84 -1.47 -17.66
CA VAL A 239 16.87 -1.74 -16.66
C VAL A 239 18.20 -2.03 -17.35
N ASN A 240 19.30 -1.52 -16.82
CA ASN A 240 20.63 -1.88 -17.28
C ASN A 240 20.93 -3.32 -16.88
N ASP A 241 21.25 -4.17 -17.85
CA ASP A 241 21.46 -5.61 -17.67
C ASP A 241 22.54 -5.94 -16.63
N SER A 242 23.59 -5.12 -16.48
CA SER A 242 24.70 -5.43 -15.56
C SER A 242 24.65 -4.70 -14.22
N THR A 243 24.04 -3.50 -14.17
CA THR A 243 24.03 -2.67 -12.95
C THR A 243 22.70 -2.69 -12.22
N GLY A 244 21.60 -3.05 -12.88
CA GLY A 244 20.25 -2.93 -12.33
C GLY A 244 19.72 -1.49 -12.29
N GLU A 245 20.43 -0.52 -12.87
CA GLU A 245 19.99 0.88 -12.94
C GLU A 245 18.72 1.02 -13.80
N LEU A 246 17.73 1.75 -13.29
CA LEU A 246 16.45 1.95 -13.97
C LEU A 246 16.39 3.25 -14.78
N THR A 247 15.75 3.18 -15.95
CA THR A 247 15.26 4.34 -16.70
C THR A 247 13.73 4.25 -16.79
N LEU A 248 13.04 5.13 -16.07
CA LEU A 248 11.58 5.21 -16.04
C LEU A 248 11.05 5.90 -17.30
N LYS A 249 9.94 5.39 -17.84
CA LYS A 249 9.33 5.86 -19.09
C LYS A 249 7.84 6.19 -18.85
N GLU A 250 6.93 5.25 -19.13
CA GLU A 250 5.48 5.44 -18.97
C GLU A 250 5.00 4.99 -17.58
N PHE A 251 3.91 5.60 -17.11
CA PHE A 251 3.25 5.15 -15.89
C PHE A 251 2.65 3.75 -16.07
N GLY A 252 2.76 2.93 -15.03
CA GLY A 252 2.27 1.57 -15.01
C GLY A 252 3.10 0.67 -14.12
N THR A 253 2.92 -0.64 -14.32
CA THR A 253 3.58 -1.67 -13.53
C THR A 253 4.48 -2.54 -14.41
N THR A 254 5.65 -2.93 -13.90
CA THR A 254 6.56 -3.91 -14.50
C THR A 254 7.17 -4.81 -13.43
N ILE A 255 7.72 -5.95 -13.84
CA ILE A 255 8.48 -6.84 -12.96
C ILE A 255 9.95 -6.73 -13.34
N ILE A 256 10.79 -6.42 -12.36
CA ILE A 256 12.24 -6.41 -12.53
C ILE A 256 12.79 -7.72 -12.00
N THR A 257 13.51 -8.46 -12.85
CA THR A 257 14.08 -9.77 -12.53
C THR A 257 15.60 -9.70 -12.55
N ALA A 258 16.23 -10.23 -11.51
CA ALA A 258 17.66 -10.48 -11.47
C ALA A 258 17.91 -11.98 -11.61
N LYS A 259 18.74 -12.36 -12.60
CA LYS A 259 19.12 -13.75 -12.84
C LYS A 259 20.58 -13.98 -12.49
N TYR A 260 20.85 -15.02 -11.72
CA TYR A 260 22.16 -15.58 -11.50
C TYR A 260 22.35 -16.81 -12.40
N ALA A 261 23.29 -16.75 -13.35
CA ALA A 261 23.53 -17.83 -14.32
C ALA A 261 24.17 -19.10 -13.72
N GLY A 262 24.52 -19.09 -12.43
CA GLY A 262 25.26 -20.18 -11.80
C GLY A 262 26.77 -20.14 -12.06
N SER A 263 27.46 -21.20 -11.68
CA SER A 263 28.89 -21.43 -11.91
C SER A 263 29.18 -22.94 -11.96
N ASP A 264 30.46 -23.34 -12.00
CA ASP A 264 30.83 -24.76 -11.85
C ASP A 264 30.47 -25.34 -10.48
N LYS A 265 30.27 -24.48 -9.47
CA LYS A 265 29.92 -24.87 -8.09
C LYS A 265 28.46 -24.64 -7.72
N TYR A 266 27.77 -23.73 -8.41
CA TYR A 266 26.46 -23.23 -8.02
C TYR A 266 25.44 -23.34 -9.15
N LYS A 267 24.21 -23.72 -8.82
CA LYS A 267 23.09 -23.74 -9.77
C LYS A 267 22.65 -22.31 -10.11
N GLU A 268 22.01 -22.16 -11.26
CA GLU A 268 21.32 -20.92 -11.61
C GLU A 268 20.10 -20.69 -10.71
N SER A 269 19.74 -19.43 -10.53
CA SER A 269 18.55 -18.98 -9.82
C SER A 269 18.14 -17.60 -10.29
N ASP A 270 16.92 -17.21 -9.98
CA ASP A 270 16.38 -15.89 -10.27
C ASP A 270 15.50 -15.40 -9.12
N GLY A 271 15.27 -14.09 -9.11
CA GLY A 271 14.44 -13.40 -8.13
C GLY A 271 13.88 -12.15 -8.78
N SER A 272 12.76 -11.65 -8.26
CA SER A 272 12.09 -10.49 -8.85
C SER A 272 11.39 -9.63 -7.81
N TYR A 273 11.11 -8.38 -8.19
CA TYR A 273 10.22 -7.47 -7.48
C TYR A 273 9.28 -6.75 -8.46
N ALA A 274 8.10 -6.35 -7.97
CA ALA A 274 7.15 -5.54 -8.73
C ALA A 274 7.50 -4.05 -8.60
N LEU A 275 7.59 -3.35 -9.73
CA LEU A 275 7.79 -1.91 -9.82
C LEU A 275 6.51 -1.24 -10.32
N THR A 276 5.99 -0.29 -9.56
CA THR A 276 4.92 0.62 -9.98
C THR A 276 5.51 2.02 -10.16
N TYR A 277 5.43 2.57 -11.37
CA TYR A 277 5.75 3.96 -11.63
C TYR A 277 4.46 4.73 -11.87
N GLN A 278 4.19 5.75 -11.06
CA GLN A 278 2.95 6.50 -11.15
C GLN A 278 3.14 8.00 -10.96
N ASP A 279 2.08 8.73 -11.32
CA ASP A 279 2.02 10.15 -11.11
C ASP A 279 1.99 10.48 -9.61
N ARG A 280 2.54 11.64 -9.23
CA ARG A 280 2.54 12.12 -7.85
C ARG A 280 1.18 12.66 -7.41
N LEU A 281 0.31 12.97 -8.38
CA LEU A 281 -1.06 13.41 -8.18
C LEU A 281 -2.00 12.30 -8.64
N THR A 282 -3.19 12.25 -8.04
CA THR A 282 -4.27 11.36 -8.47
C THR A 282 -4.86 11.84 -9.81
N GLU A 283 -6.01 11.31 -10.21
CA GLU A 283 -6.75 11.85 -11.35
C GLU A 283 -7.15 13.31 -11.11
N ALA A 284 -7.01 14.15 -12.15
CA ALA A 284 -7.41 15.55 -12.10
C ALA A 284 -8.93 15.68 -12.12
N THR A 285 -9.47 16.55 -11.27
CA THR A 285 -10.90 16.85 -11.19
C THR A 285 -11.38 17.61 -12.43
N ILE A 286 -10.60 18.58 -12.89
CA ILE A 286 -10.92 19.40 -14.06
C ILE A 286 -9.68 19.45 -14.94
N VAL A 287 -9.87 19.24 -16.24
CA VAL A 287 -8.79 19.22 -17.22
C VAL A 287 -9.13 20.13 -18.39
N PHE A 288 -8.25 21.07 -18.69
CA PHE A 288 -8.29 21.87 -19.90
C PHE A 288 -7.15 21.43 -20.81
N SER A 289 -7.44 20.62 -21.83
CA SER A 289 -6.46 20.10 -22.78
C SER A 289 -6.61 20.69 -24.18
N ALA A 290 -5.52 21.19 -24.76
CA ALA A 290 -5.51 21.62 -26.15
C ALA A 290 -5.84 20.47 -27.11
N GLU A 291 -5.42 19.23 -26.80
CA GLU A 291 -5.76 18.06 -27.62
C GLU A 291 -7.27 17.77 -27.65
N LYS A 292 -8.01 18.26 -26.65
CA LYS A 292 -9.47 18.21 -26.56
C LYS A 292 -10.13 19.54 -26.92
N ASN A 293 -9.40 20.45 -27.57
CA ASN A 293 -9.88 21.77 -28.02
C ASN A 293 -10.39 22.68 -26.87
N ALA A 294 -9.84 22.56 -25.67
CA ALA A 294 -10.25 23.36 -24.51
C ALA A 294 -10.18 24.88 -24.77
N PHE A 295 -9.22 25.31 -25.58
CA PHE A 295 -8.94 26.73 -25.87
C PHE A 295 -9.59 27.22 -27.18
N SER A 296 -10.65 26.56 -27.64
CA SER A 296 -11.28 26.84 -28.94
C SER A 296 -11.84 28.27 -29.07
N ASN A 297 -12.29 28.87 -27.97
CA ASN A 297 -12.83 30.23 -27.94
C ASN A 297 -11.77 31.33 -27.73
N MET A 298 -10.48 30.98 -27.70
CA MET A 298 -9.41 31.97 -27.65
C MET A 298 -9.25 32.67 -29.01
N PRO A 299 -8.90 33.97 -29.03
CA PRO A 299 -8.59 34.68 -30.27
C PRO A 299 -7.45 33.99 -31.02
N LYS A 300 -7.45 34.10 -32.35
CA LYS A 300 -6.39 33.52 -33.21
C LYS A 300 -5.08 34.32 -33.19
N SER A 301 -5.14 35.57 -32.75
CA SER A 301 -4.02 36.50 -32.63
C SER A 301 -4.35 37.59 -31.62
N VAL A 302 -3.35 38.04 -30.87
CA VAL A 302 -3.42 39.20 -29.99
C VAL A 302 -2.09 39.96 -30.07
N ASP A 303 -2.09 41.24 -29.70
CA ASP A 303 -0.89 42.07 -29.56
C ASP A 303 -0.71 42.57 -28.11
N LYS A 304 0.32 43.40 -27.88
CA LYS A 304 0.64 43.93 -26.54
C LYS A 304 -0.39 44.94 -26.03
N GLN A 305 -1.13 45.58 -26.92
CA GLN A 305 -2.12 46.62 -26.60
C GLN A 305 -3.51 46.02 -26.39
N THR A 306 -3.70 44.75 -26.77
CA THR A 306 -4.96 44.04 -26.61
C THR A 306 -5.34 43.97 -25.13
N PRO A 307 -6.52 44.48 -24.72
CA PRO A 307 -6.97 44.44 -23.34
C PRO A 307 -7.24 43.00 -22.88
N ALA A 308 -7.43 42.82 -21.58
CA ALA A 308 -7.87 41.55 -21.03
C ALA A 308 -9.23 41.14 -21.62
N GLN A 309 -9.39 39.86 -21.93
CA GLN A 309 -10.53 39.28 -22.61
C GLN A 309 -11.11 38.15 -21.79
N VAL A 310 -12.43 38.14 -21.69
CA VAL A 310 -13.19 37.05 -21.11
C VAL A 310 -13.30 35.93 -22.13
N CYS A 311 -12.70 34.78 -21.84
CA CYS A 311 -12.63 33.63 -22.73
C CYS A 311 -13.17 32.37 -22.04
N VAL A 312 -13.95 31.59 -22.77
CA VAL A 312 -14.52 30.33 -22.27
C VAL A 312 -13.56 29.18 -22.56
N PHE A 313 -13.10 28.50 -21.51
CA PHE A 313 -12.34 27.26 -21.62
C PHE A 313 -13.29 26.09 -21.41
N LYS A 314 -13.25 25.12 -22.34
CA LYS A 314 -14.05 23.90 -22.24
C LYS A 314 -13.22 22.79 -21.61
N ALA A 315 -13.65 22.29 -20.46
CA ALA A 315 -13.00 21.19 -19.78
C ALA A 315 -13.30 19.85 -20.47
N ASP A 316 -12.47 18.84 -20.21
CA ASP A 316 -12.61 17.49 -20.79
C ASP A 316 -13.91 16.79 -20.34
N ASN A 317 -14.49 17.21 -19.21
CA ASN A 317 -15.82 16.76 -18.73
C ASN A 317 -16.99 17.43 -19.48
N GLY A 318 -16.72 18.37 -20.39
CA GLY A 318 -17.71 19.09 -21.19
C GLY A 318 -18.20 20.40 -20.58
N GLU A 319 -17.87 20.70 -19.33
CA GLU A 319 -18.24 21.94 -18.66
C GLU A 319 -17.42 23.13 -19.18
N GLU A 320 -18.01 24.32 -19.06
CA GLU A 320 -17.44 25.57 -19.54
C GLU A 320 -17.08 26.48 -18.37
N TYR A 321 -15.86 27.00 -18.42
CA TYR A 321 -15.30 27.84 -17.37
C TYR A 321 -14.85 29.17 -17.96
N ILE A 322 -15.18 30.27 -17.28
CA ILE A 322 -14.90 31.62 -17.75
C ILE A 322 -13.56 32.08 -17.17
N PHE A 323 -12.58 32.29 -18.05
CA PHE A 323 -11.26 32.80 -17.72
C PHE A 323 -11.09 34.23 -18.20
N ASN A 324 -10.32 35.03 -17.45
CA ASN A 324 -9.87 36.33 -17.91
C ASN A 324 -8.44 36.21 -18.43
N THR A 325 -8.21 36.53 -19.70
CA THR A 325 -6.95 36.28 -20.39
C THR A 325 -6.38 37.56 -21.00
N GLN A 326 -5.07 37.76 -20.90
CA GLN A 326 -4.38 38.92 -21.48
C GLN A 326 -3.08 38.45 -22.12
N GLY A 327 -2.80 38.88 -23.36
CA GLY A 327 -1.56 38.50 -24.06
C GLY A 327 -1.48 37.01 -24.44
N PHE A 328 -2.63 36.34 -24.54
CA PHE A 328 -2.74 34.95 -24.96
C PHE A 328 -3.64 34.78 -26.19
N TYR A 329 -3.31 33.80 -27.03
CA TYR A 329 -4.07 33.43 -28.23
C TYR A 329 -4.02 31.93 -28.47
N LYS A 330 -4.92 31.42 -29.32
CA LYS A 330 -4.92 30.03 -29.81
C LYS A 330 -3.91 29.87 -30.94
N HIS A 331 -2.93 28.99 -30.78
CA HIS A 331 -1.97 28.72 -31.85
C HIS A 331 -2.61 27.87 -32.96
N ASN A 332 -2.70 28.44 -34.18
CA ASN A 332 -3.39 27.79 -35.30
C ASN A 332 -2.70 26.52 -35.80
N VAL A 333 -1.38 26.41 -35.66
CA VAL A 333 -0.59 25.31 -36.24
C VAL A 333 -0.45 24.13 -35.27
N GLU A 334 -0.64 24.35 -33.96
CA GLU A 334 -0.08 23.45 -32.94
C GLU A 334 -1.15 22.94 -31.99
N LYS A 335 -2.03 22.08 -32.51
CA LYS A 335 -3.18 21.49 -31.80
C LYS A 335 -4.04 22.51 -31.01
N GLY A 336 -3.98 23.80 -31.33
CA GLY A 336 -4.68 24.85 -30.59
C GLY A 336 -4.11 25.17 -29.21
N PHE A 337 -2.80 25.03 -28.96
CA PHE A 337 -2.16 25.41 -27.69
C PHE A 337 -2.46 26.86 -27.29
N LEU A 338 -2.66 27.08 -25.99
CA LEU A 338 -2.84 28.41 -25.40
C LEU A 338 -1.47 29.09 -25.30
N THR A 339 -1.24 30.11 -26.12
CA THR A 339 0.10 30.64 -26.38
C THR A 339 0.25 32.08 -25.93
N SER A 340 1.29 32.36 -25.14
CA SER A 340 1.66 33.71 -24.71
C SER A 340 2.42 34.45 -25.82
N ILE A 341 2.19 35.77 -25.94
CA ILE A 341 2.97 36.65 -26.83
C ILE A 341 4.39 36.97 -26.30
N GLY A 342 4.75 36.50 -25.11
CA GLY A 342 6.08 36.67 -24.53
C GLY A 342 6.36 38.03 -23.91
N THR A 343 5.33 38.76 -23.50
CA THR A 343 5.44 39.92 -22.62
C THR A 343 4.18 40.09 -21.77
N GLY A 344 4.26 39.83 -20.46
CA GLY A 344 3.19 40.15 -19.49
C GLY A 344 1.88 39.40 -19.67
N GLY A 345 1.91 38.17 -20.21
CA GLY A 345 0.72 37.35 -20.42
C GLY A 345 0.11 36.89 -19.09
N LYS A 346 -1.22 36.92 -18.98
CA LYS A 346 -1.97 36.47 -17.80
C LYS A 346 -3.16 35.60 -18.18
N VAL A 347 -3.42 34.57 -17.38
CA VAL A 347 -4.64 33.73 -17.46
C VAL A 347 -5.16 33.56 -16.04
N GLU A 348 -6.23 34.27 -15.72
CA GLU A 348 -6.90 34.23 -14.43
C GLU A 348 -8.12 33.31 -14.50
N SER A 349 -8.18 32.36 -13.56
CA SER A 349 -9.24 31.37 -13.46
C SER A 349 -10.51 31.94 -12.83
N PRO A 350 -11.67 31.27 -12.99
CA PRO A 350 -12.80 31.49 -12.09
C PRO A 350 -12.48 30.95 -10.68
N ASN A 351 -13.42 31.16 -9.75
CA ASN A 351 -13.43 30.43 -8.49
C ASN A 351 -13.83 28.97 -8.71
N PHE A 352 -13.02 28.05 -8.20
CA PHE A 352 -13.39 26.64 -8.09
C PHE A 352 -13.87 26.38 -6.65
N LEU A 353 -15.04 25.76 -6.49
CA LEU A 353 -15.53 25.35 -5.18
C LEU A 353 -14.60 24.28 -4.61
N ALA A 354 -13.71 24.70 -3.71
CA ALA A 354 -12.61 23.90 -3.20
C ALA A 354 -12.27 24.38 -1.78
N PRO A 355 -13.15 24.14 -0.79
CA PRO A 355 -12.98 24.70 0.56
C PRO A 355 -11.77 24.10 1.30
N ASN A 356 -11.27 22.94 0.85
CA ASN A 356 -9.99 22.36 1.29
C ASN A 356 -8.81 22.73 0.39
N GLY A 357 -8.98 23.71 -0.50
CA GLY A 357 -8.00 24.08 -1.51
C GLY A 357 -7.89 23.08 -2.66
N TYR A 358 -6.96 23.34 -3.56
CA TYR A 358 -6.73 22.52 -4.74
C TYR A 358 -5.31 22.70 -5.26
N SER A 359 -4.85 21.75 -6.07
CA SER A 359 -3.58 21.88 -6.81
C SER A 359 -3.83 22.23 -8.27
N VAL A 360 -2.95 23.02 -8.85
CA VAL A 360 -2.97 23.38 -10.28
C VAL A 360 -1.69 22.86 -10.91
N ARG A 361 -1.80 21.94 -11.87
CA ARG A 361 -0.68 21.51 -12.70
C ARG A 361 -0.80 22.12 -14.09
N VAL A 362 0.26 22.77 -14.54
CA VAL A 362 0.34 23.33 -15.89
C VAL A 362 1.41 22.58 -16.66
N ILE A 363 1.04 22.03 -17.81
CA ILE A 363 1.93 21.35 -18.74
C ILE A 363 2.06 22.24 -19.98
N PHE A 364 3.29 22.58 -20.33
CA PHE A 364 3.58 23.55 -21.38
C PHE A 364 4.86 23.20 -22.14
N GLU A 365 4.98 23.71 -23.36
CA GLU A 365 6.21 23.67 -24.14
C GLU A 365 6.87 25.04 -24.20
N GLN A 366 8.21 25.04 -24.19
CA GLN A 366 8.99 26.27 -24.25
C GLN A 366 10.42 26.02 -24.74
N LYS A 367 11.01 27.03 -25.40
CA LYS A 367 12.44 27.03 -25.75
C LYS A 367 13.31 26.97 -24.49
N PRO A 368 14.51 26.36 -24.57
CA PRO A 368 15.50 26.44 -23.51
C PRO A 368 15.80 27.90 -23.14
N ASN A 369 16.02 28.16 -21.85
CA ASN A 369 16.44 29.46 -21.29
C ASN A 369 15.42 30.63 -21.37
N ALA A 370 14.16 30.37 -21.71
CA ALA A 370 13.10 31.37 -21.62
C ALA A 370 12.53 31.48 -20.19
N ASP A 371 11.95 32.65 -19.88
CA ASP A 371 11.23 32.88 -18.63
C ASP A 371 10.00 31.97 -18.55
N ARG A 372 9.99 31.12 -17.53
CA ARG A 372 8.95 30.09 -17.37
C ARG A 372 7.65 30.66 -16.79
N PRO A 373 6.50 30.10 -17.19
CA PRO A 373 5.21 30.42 -16.58
C PRO A 373 5.18 30.02 -15.10
N ASN A 374 4.49 30.80 -14.26
CA ASN A 374 4.24 30.47 -12.85
C ASN A 374 2.81 30.86 -12.45
N ILE A 375 2.37 30.47 -11.26
CA ILE A 375 1.18 31.07 -10.65
C ILE A 375 1.58 32.30 -9.86
N PHE A 376 0.89 33.41 -10.10
CA PHE A 376 1.09 34.68 -9.41
C PHE A 376 0.98 34.50 -7.89
N GLY A 377 1.97 35.02 -7.16
CA GLY A 377 2.05 34.89 -5.70
C GLY A 377 2.71 33.60 -5.21
N ALA A 378 3.16 32.71 -6.09
CA ALA A 378 4.01 31.59 -5.71
C ALA A 378 5.44 32.07 -5.40
N ASP A 379 5.97 31.74 -4.23
CA ASP A 379 7.32 32.16 -3.80
C ASP A 379 8.41 31.53 -4.70
N LYS A 380 8.26 30.25 -5.03
CA LYS A 380 9.20 29.51 -5.88
C LYS A 380 8.54 28.31 -6.55
N THR A 381 8.42 28.39 -7.87
CA THR A 381 7.90 27.29 -8.70
C THR A 381 9.00 26.29 -9.05
N ASN A 382 8.73 25.01 -8.78
CA ASN A 382 9.59 23.90 -9.19
C ASN A 382 9.10 23.29 -10.50
N TYR A 383 10.00 23.23 -11.48
CA TYR A 383 9.71 22.74 -12.83
C TYR A 383 10.29 21.35 -13.05
N ILE A 384 9.48 20.47 -13.63
CA ILE A 384 9.93 19.16 -14.11
C ILE A 384 10.04 19.23 -15.63
N LYS A 385 11.19 18.85 -16.18
CA LYS A 385 11.38 18.65 -17.62
C LYS A 385 10.88 17.25 -17.97
N ASN A 386 9.87 17.16 -18.83
CA ASN A 386 9.26 15.87 -19.21
C ASN A 386 10.02 15.22 -20.36
N ARG A 387 10.08 15.89 -21.52
CA ARG A 387 10.64 15.36 -22.77
C ARG A 387 10.94 16.48 -23.76
N VAL A 388 11.49 16.13 -24.91
CA VAL A 388 11.56 17.04 -26.06
C VAL A 388 10.12 17.38 -26.48
N GLY A 389 9.86 18.68 -26.71
CA GLY A 389 8.54 19.16 -27.12
C GLY A 389 8.21 18.74 -28.55
N ILE A 390 6.94 18.79 -28.92
CA ILE A 390 6.53 18.62 -30.31
C ILE A 390 6.91 19.85 -31.15
N LEU A 391 7.02 21.02 -30.50
CA LEU A 391 7.46 22.27 -31.12
C LEU A 391 8.98 22.25 -31.34
N THR A 392 9.40 22.59 -32.55
CA THR A 392 10.80 22.65 -32.94
C THR A 392 11.62 23.48 -31.96
N GLY A 393 12.64 22.85 -31.36
CA GLY A 393 13.55 23.49 -30.41
C GLY A 393 12.97 23.77 -29.03
N CYS A 394 11.79 23.24 -28.69
CA CYS A 394 11.19 23.34 -27.36
C CYS A 394 11.36 22.05 -26.56
N ASN A 395 11.25 22.16 -25.24
CA ASN A 395 11.05 21.02 -24.35
C ASN A 395 9.67 21.15 -23.68
N GLU A 396 9.07 20.02 -23.35
CA GLU A 396 7.88 19.93 -22.53
C GLU A 396 8.28 20.00 -21.05
N TYR A 397 7.63 20.89 -20.32
CA TYR A 397 7.80 21.09 -18.89
C TYR A 397 6.45 21.02 -18.19
N GLU A 398 6.48 20.76 -16.89
CA GLU A 398 5.34 20.93 -16.01
C GLU A 398 5.74 21.56 -14.69
N PHE A 399 4.79 22.23 -14.05
CA PHE A 399 4.88 22.62 -12.65
C PHE A 399 3.54 22.39 -11.95
N THR A 400 3.57 22.31 -10.62
CA THR A 400 2.36 22.24 -9.80
C THR A 400 2.45 23.26 -8.68
N GLU A 401 1.37 24.01 -8.47
CA GLU A 401 1.23 24.96 -7.36
C GLU A 401 -0.03 24.64 -6.56
N ILE A 402 -0.01 24.96 -5.26
CA ILE A 402 -1.14 24.73 -4.36
C ILE A 402 -1.88 26.05 -4.17
N ILE A 403 -3.20 26.02 -4.36
CA ILE A 403 -4.10 27.12 -4.10
C ILE A 403 -4.86 26.80 -2.81
N SER A 404 -4.68 27.68 -1.83
CA SER A 404 -5.42 27.63 -0.57
C SER A 404 -6.86 28.05 -0.78
N ASP A 405 -7.80 27.22 -0.33
CA ASP A 405 -9.24 27.52 -0.29
C ASP A 405 -9.89 27.84 -1.66
N THR A 406 -11.17 28.23 -1.64
CA THR A 406 -12.00 28.61 -2.78
C THR A 406 -11.63 30.01 -3.26
N ARG A 407 -10.61 30.10 -4.11
CA ARG A 407 -10.16 31.36 -4.73
C ARG A 407 -9.63 31.13 -6.15
N PRO A 408 -9.49 32.16 -6.99
CA PRO A 408 -8.93 32.00 -8.32
C PRO A 408 -7.41 31.89 -8.27
N PHE A 409 -6.82 31.40 -9.35
CA PHE A 409 -5.39 31.46 -9.61
C PHE A 409 -5.11 32.23 -10.89
N THR A 410 -3.91 32.81 -10.97
CA THR A 410 -3.47 33.54 -12.17
C THR A 410 -2.16 32.97 -12.67
N ILE A 411 -2.16 32.35 -13.85
CA ILE A 411 -0.92 31.98 -14.55
C ILE A 411 -0.32 33.25 -15.14
N SER A 412 0.95 33.50 -14.84
CA SER A 412 1.73 34.63 -15.33
C SER A 412 2.85 34.14 -16.24
N CYS A 413 2.97 34.75 -17.42
CA CYS A 413 3.92 34.35 -18.46
C CYS A 413 4.66 35.55 -19.04
N ASN A 414 5.94 35.69 -18.68
CA ASN A 414 6.81 36.72 -19.23
C ASN A 414 7.53 36.27 -20.51
N GLY A 415 7.82 34.98 -20.67
CA GLY A 415 8.34 34.40 -21.92
C GLY A 415 7.23 33.86 -22.82
N ILE A 416 7.57 33.62 -24.09
CA ILE A 416 6.69 32.85 -25.00
C ILE A 416 6.58 31.45 -24.43
N CYS A 417 5.37 31.01 -24.11
CA CYS A 417 5.08 29.66 -23.62
C CYS A 417 3.85 29.11 -24.35
N TYR A 418 3.83 27.80 -24.55
CA TYR A 418 2.75 27.11 -25.23
C TYR A 418 2.08 26.15 -24.25
N ILE A 419 1.03 26.60 -23.58
CA ILE A 419 0.32 25.79 -22.59
C ILE A 419 -0.50 24.73 -23.32
N LYS A 420 -0.18 23.46 -23.00
CA LYS A 420 -0.82 22.27 -23.58
C LYS A 420 -2.00 21.82 -22.75
N LYS A 421 -1.82 21.85 -21.43
CA LYS A 421 -2.76 21.31 -20.46
C LYS A 421 -2.73 22.12 -19.17
N ILE A 422 -3.91 22.38 -18.60
CA ILE A 422 -4.08 22.87 -17.23
C ILE A 422 -4.94 21.84 -16.51
N GLU A 423 -4.47 21.32 -15.40
CA GLU A 423 -5.15 20.30 -14.60
C GLU A 423 -5.38 20.82 -13.18
N ILE A 424 -6.61 20.67 -12.70
CA ILE A 424 -7.06 21.09 -11.38
C ILE A 424 -7.38 19.85 -10.56
N PHE A 425 -6.79 19.75 -9.38
CA PHE A 425 -6.98 18.64 -8.44
C PHE A 425 -7.64 19.22 -7.19
N ILE A 426 -8.97 19.12 -7.12
CA ILE A 426 -9.74 19.64 -5.98
C ILE A 426 -9.57 18.69 -4.81
N ASN A 427 -9.16 19.22 -3.65
CA ASN A 427 -9.04 18.41 -2.45
C ASN A 427 -10.45 18.00 -1.98
N PRO A 428 -10.68 16.72 -1.67
CA PRO A 428 -12.00 16.23 -1.28
C PRO A 428 -12.47 16.86 0.03
N VAL A 429 -13.79 16.96 0.18
CA VAL A 429 -14.46 17.37 1.42
C VAL A 429 -14.98 16.11 2.13
N PRO A 430 -14.33 15.66 3.22
CA PRO A 430 -14.77 14.47 3.92
C PRO A 430 -16.11 14.70 4.64
N SER A 431 -16.84 13.61 4.91
CA SER A 431 -18.01 13.66 5.80
C SER A 431 -17.57 13.44 7.25
N LEU A 432 -18.06 14.30 8.16
CA LEU A 432 -17.87 14.15 9.60
C LEU A 432 -19.24 13.96 10.25
N GLU A 433 -19.47 12.82 10.88
CA GLU A 433 -20.73 12.50 11.55
C GLU A 433 -20.53 12.39 13.07
N ILE A 434 -21.34 13.13 13.82
CA ILE A 434 -21.36 13.10 15.28
C ILE A 434 -22.79 12.93 15.82
N SER A 435 -22.91 12.28 16.98
CA SER A 435 -24.15 12.27 17.75
C SER A 435 -24.06 13.24 18.93
N ASP A 436 -25.17 13.88 19.29
CA ASP A 436 -25.22 14.70 20.51
C ASP A 436 -24.95 13.88 21.79
N THR A 437 -25.02 12.55 21.72
CA THR A 437 -24.67 11.66 22.83
C THR A 437 -23.19 11.27 22.92
N ASP A 438 -22.37 11.62 21.92
CA ASP A 438 -20.97 11.17 21.84
C ASP A 438 -20.08 11.88 22.87
N PHE A 439 -19.38 11.11 23.69
CA PHE A 439 -18.37 11.62 24.64
C PHE A 439 -17.01 11.90 24.02
N GLY A 440 -16.71 11.34 22.85
CA GLY A 440 -15.45 11.53 22.14
C GLY A 440 -15.54 12.55 21.00
N ALA A 441 -16.60 13.37 20.97
CA ALA A 441 -16.85 14.28 19.87
C ALA A 441 -15.73 15.32 19.75
N ASP A 442 -15.18 15.86 20.84
CA ASP A 442 -14.11 16.87 20.77
C ASP A 442 -12.86 16.32 20.08
N ALA A 443 -12.44 15.10 20.44
CA ALA A 443 -11.29 14.45 19.82
C ALA A 443 -11.52 14.21 18.32
N LYS A 444 -12.70 13.70 17.95
CA LYS A 444 -13.08 13.49 16.55
C LYS A 444 -13.14 14.79 15.75
N ILE A 445 -13.75 15.85 16.30
CA ILE A 445 -13.86 17.15 15.64
C ILE A 445 -12.46 17.76 15.46
N LYS A 446 -11.60 17.64 16.47
CA LYS A 446 -10.24 18.18 16.46
C LYS A 446 -9.35 17.58 15.37
N GLU A 447 -9.58 16.33 14.96
CA GLU A 447 -8.89 15.71 13.81
C GLU A 447 -9.11 16.49 12.50
N TYR A 448 -10.20 17.26 12.41
CA TYR A 448 -10.59 18.03 11.24
C TYR A 448 -10.42 19.54 11.45
N ASP A 449 -9.75 20.01 12.50
CA ASP A 449 -9.56 21.44 12.73
C ASP A 449 -8.94 22.13 11.50
N GLN A 450 -9.46 23.30 11.14
CA GLN A 450 -9.13 24.05 9.92
C GLN A 450 -9.43 23.34 8.59
N THR A 451 -10.15 22.22 8.62
CA THR A 451 -10.56 21.45 7.45
C THR A 451 -12.06 21.63 7.21
N ALA A 452 -12.44 21.81 5.94
CA ALA A 452 -13.83 21.80 5.52
C ALA A 452 -14.39 20.38 5.45
N VAL A 453 -15.60 20.20 5.97
CA VAL A 453 -16.29 18.91 6.05
C VAL A 453 -17.77 19.05 5.67
N HIS A 454 -18.38 17.95 5.26
CA HIS A 454 -19.84 17.80 5.32
C HIS A 454 -20.22 17.33 6.73
N PHE A 455 -20.62 18.26 7.59
CA PHE A 455 -20.90 18.00 8.99
C PHE A 455 -22.32 17.49 9.19
N LYS A 456 -22.43 16.27 9.72
CA LYS A 456 -23.69 15.60 10.04
C LYS A 456 -23.85 15.49 11.55
N LEU A 457 -24.87 16.12 12.10
CA LEU A 457 -25.19 16.06 13.53
C LEU A 457 -26.50 15.30 13.73
N LYS A 458 -26.43 14.17 14.45
CA LYS A 458 -27.61 13.44 14.90
C LYS A 458 -28.21 14.13 16.12
N ARG A 459 -29.21 14.96 15.86
CA ARG A 459 -29.95 15.71 16.87
C ARG A 459 -31.30 16.13 16.30
N SER A 460 -32.35 15.86 17.07
CA SER A 460 -33.71 16.25 16.70
C SER A 460 -34.09 17.64 17.18
N PHE A 461 -34.90 18.32 16.37
CA PHE A 461 -35.51 19.62 16.66
C PHE A 461 -36.98 19.57 16.25
N VAL A 462 -37.87 20.12 17.06
CA VAL A 462 -39.30 20.22 16.76
C VAL A 462 -39.64 21.69 16.54
N ALA A 463 -40.38 21.97 15.47
CA ALA A 463 -40.90 23.31 15.19
C ALA A 463 -42.17 23.55 16.01
N ASP A 464 -41.99 23.80 17.30
CA ASP A 464 -43.04 24.01 18.31
C ASP A 464 -42.97 25.41 18.95
N ASP A 465 -42.26 26.35 18.31
CA ASP A 465 -42.02 27.72 18.79
C ASP A 465 -41.20 27.81 20.10
N THR A 466 -40.52 26.73 20.49
CA THR A 466 -39.62 26.71 21.66
C THR A 466 -38.17 27.02 21.31
N TRP A 467 -37.40 27.48 22.31
CA TRP A 467 -35.98 27.79 22.19
C TRP A 467 -35.14 26.53 22.43
N TYR A 468 -34.27 26.21 21.48
CA TYR A 468 -33.24 25.19 21.63
C TYR A 468 -31.87 25.84 21.83
N THR A 469 -30.96 25.15 22.50
CA THR A 469 -29.55 25.61 22.62
C THR A 469 -28.67 24.99 21.55
N ILE A 470 -27.75 25.76 20.97
CA ILE A 470 -26.80 25.24 19.98
C ILE A 470 -25.43 25.90 20.12
N CYS A 471 -24.38 25.10 20.00
CA CYS A 471 -23.00 25.54 19.89
C CYS A 471 -22.28 24.59 18.93
N LEU A 472 -21.71 25.12 17.85
CA LEU A 472 -21.08 24.33 16.78
C LEU A 472 -19.62 24.73 16.60
N PRO A 473 -18.74 23.81 16.18
CA PRO A 473 -17.31 24.06 16.02
C PRO A 473 -16.96 24.70 14.67
N PHE A 474 -17.87 25.48 14.07
CA PHE A 474 -17.69 26.12 12.77
C PHE A 474 -18.68 27.27 12.60
N ASN A 475 -18.35 28.18 11.69
CA ASN A 475 -19.23 29.28 11.31
C ASN A 475 -20.36 28.78 10.38
N VAL A 476 -21.58 29.30 10.55
CA VAL A 476 -22.71 29.04 9.64
C VAL A 476 -23.32 30.37 9.22
N ALA A 477 -23.30 30.63 7.92
CA ALA A 477 -23.92 31.82 7.35
C ALA A 477 -25.46 31.72 7.40
N GLN A 478 -26.14 32.87 7.49
CA GLN A 478 -27.60 32.99 7.52
C GLN A 478 -28.31 32.11 6.47
N LYS A 479 -27.80 32.13 5.22
CA LYS A 479 -28.37 31.35 4.12
C LYS A 479 -28.39 29.84 4.43
N GLN A 480 -27.29 29.31 4.95
CA GLN A 480 -27.20 27.88 5.28
C GLN A 480 -28.01 27.54 6.53
N LEU A 481 -28.13 28.46 7.50
CA LEU A 481 -29.06 28.29 8.62
C LEU A 481 -30.50 28.12 8.11
N VAL A 482 -30.93 28.95 7.16
CA VAL A 482 -32.26 28.86 6.54
C VAL A 482 -32.43 27.55 5.75
N GLU A 483 -31.42 27.11 5.00
CA GLU A 483 -31.45 25.83 4.28
C GLU A 483 -31.65 24.65 5.26
N VAL A 484 -30.92 24.66 6.37
CA VAL A 484 -30.94 23.59 7.37
C VAL A 484 -32.21 23.63 8.23
N PHE A 485 -32.54 24.78 8.82
CA PHE A 485 -33.64 24.92 9.80
C PHE A 485 -34.98 25.39 9.20
N GLY A 486 -35.01 25.76 7.92
CA GLY A 486 -36.22 26.20 7.20
C GLY A 486 -36.62 27.65 7.46
N GLY A 487 -37.74 28.06 6.84
CA GLY A 487 -38.31 29.41 6.95
C GLY A 487 -37.66 30.45 6.03
N GLU A 488 -38.05 31.72 6.16
CA GLU A 488 -37.35 32.85 5.51
C GLU A 488 -36.19 33.37 6.36
N LYS A 489 -36.33 33.25 7.68
CA LYS A 489 -35.32 33.60 8.68
C LYS A 489 -35.38 32.58 9.82
N VAL A 490 -34.20 32.23 10.35
CA VAL A 490 -34.07 31.43 11.57
C VAL A 490 -33.94 32.39 12.74
N GLU A 491 -34.75 32.22 13.80
CA GLU A 491 -34.57 33.00 15.01
C GLU A 491 -33.34 32.49 15.76
N LEU A 492 -32.28 33.31 15.75
CA LEU A 492 -31.00 33.02 16.40
C LEU A 492 -30.67 34.16 17.36
N ARG A 493 -30.31 33.80 18.59
CA ARG A 493 -30.06 34.74 19.68
C ARG A 493 -28.80 34.35 20.45
N THR A 494 -28.03 35.34 20.91
CA THR A 494 -26.89 35.13 21.83
C THR A 494 -26.98 36.10 23.00
N PHE A 495 -26.16 35.87 24.03
CA PHE A 495 -26.08 36.74 25.21
C PHE A 495 -25.86 38.20 24.81
N ASP A 496 -26.63 39.09 25.42
CA ASP A 496 -26.43 40.52 25.30
C ASP A 496 -25.92 41.12 26.61
N HIS A 497 -26.75 41.10 27.66
CA HIS A 497 -26.42 41.63 28.97
C HIS A 497 -27.30 41.01 30.07
N MET A 498 -27.04 41.39 31.32
CA MET A 498 -27.86 41.03 32.48
C MET A 498 -28.54 42.28 33.06
N GLU A 499 -29.83 42.16 33.42
CA GLU A 499 -30.51 43.13 34.29
C GLU A 499 -31.09 42.39 35.51
N GLY A 500 -30.48 42.60 36.68
CA GLY A 500 -30.86 41.89 37.90
C GLY A 500 -30.68 40.37 37.77
N MET A 501 -31.78 39.62 37.67
CA MET A 501 -31.81 38.16 37.51
C MET A 501 -32.38 37.73 36.14
N VAL A 502 -32.48 38.68 35.21
CA VAL A 502 -32.98 38.45 33.85
C VAL A 502 -31.78 38.50 32.90
N MET A 503 -31.61 37.44 32.12
CA MET A 503 -30.62 37.36 31.06
C MET A 503 -31.22 37.82 29.74
N TYR A 504 -30.69 38.89 29.16
CA TYR A 504 -31.17 39.46 27.89
C TYR A 504 -30.40 38.90 26.70
N PHE A 505 -31.13 38.70 25.60
CA PHE A 505 -30.61 38.09 24.38
C PHE A 505 -30.83 38.97 23.16
N LYS A 506 -29.76 39.19 22.38
CA LYS A 506 -29.81 39.94 21.12
C LYS A 506 -29.92 39.01 19.93
N SER A 507 -30.60 39.48 18.87
CA SER A 507 -30.68 38.75 17.60
C SER A 507 -29.34 38.81 16.87
N VAL A 508 -28.98 37.69 16.24
CA VAL A 508 -27.88 37.57 15.30
C VAL A 508 -28.36 36.86 14.02
N GLU A 509 -27.62 37.00 12.93
CA GLU A 509 -27.97 36.39 11.64
C GLU A 509 -27.06 35.23 11.25
N ASN A 510 -25.86 35.16 11.83
CA ASN A 510 -24.87 34.11 11.58
C ASN A 510 -24.53 33.42 12.90
N LEU A 511 -24.18 32.14 12.81
CA LEU A 511 -23.62 31.37 13.91
C LEU A 511 -22.09 31.43 13.78
N GLU A 512 -21.41 31.88 14.82
CA GLU A 512 -19.95 31.85 14.91
C GLU A 512 -19.49 30.59 15.65
N ALA A 513 -18.36 30.03 15.22
CA ALA A 513 -17.79 28.83 15.80
C ALA A 513 -17.59 29.00 17.32
N GLY A 514 -18.01 28.03 18.11
CA GLY A 514 -17.83 28.03 19.57
C GLY A 514 -18.61 29.07 20.35
N VAL A 515 -19.42 29.90 19.69
CA VAL A 515 -20.33 30.82 20.38
C VAL A 515 -21.62 30.08 20.80
N PRO A 516 -22.07 30.24 22.05
CA PRO A 516 -23.35 29.73 22.51
C PRO A 516 -24.55 30.51 21.98
N TYR A 517 -25.57 29.80 21.47
CA TYR A 517 -26.80 30.42 20.95
C TYR A 517 -28.07 29.74 21.46
N LEU A 518 -29.16 30.52 21.48
CA LEU A 518 -30.53 30.02 21.40
C LEU A 518 -31.02 30.05 19.94
N ILE A 519 -31.74 29.03 19.52
CA ILE A 519 -32.26 28.88 18.15
C ILE A 519 -33.71 28.35 18.16
N LYS A 520 -34.58 28.91 17.32
CA LYS A 520 -35.89 28.29 17.01
C LYS A 520 -35.89 27.65 15.62
N PRO A 521 -36.18 26.35 15.48
CA PRO A 521 -36.32 25.69 14.19
C PRO A 521 -37.67 26.03 13.53
N ASN A 522 -37.69 26.18 12.20
CA ASN A 522 -38.93 26.41 11.43
C ASN A 522 -39.52 25.12 10.82
N LYS A 523 -38.85 23.98 10.99
CA LYS A 523 -39.33 22.66 10.58
C LYS A 523 -38.81 21.58 11.52
N ASN A 524 -39.52 20.45 11.59
CA ASN A 524 -39.05 19.28 12.32
C ASN A 524 -37.81 18.69 11.64
N LEU A 525 -36.80 18.35 12.44
CA LEU A 525 -35.53 17.80 12.00
C LEU A 525 -35.18 16.60 12.87
N ASP A 526 -34.68 15.54 12.25
CA ASP A 526 -34.11 14.39 12.97
C ASP A 526 -32.57 14.42 12.96
N ASN A 527 -32.00 15.06 11.96
CA ASN A 527 -30.56 15.23 11.77
C ASN A 527 -30.30 16.57 11.07
N LEU A 528 -29.12 17.10 11.28
CA LEU A 528 -28.63 18.32 10.64
C LEU A 528 -27.50 17.95 9.66
N LEU A 529 -27.51 18.56 8.48
CA LEU A 529 -26.42 18.48 7.50
C LEU A 529 -25.97 19.90 7.16
N PHE A 530 -24.73 20.22 7.51
CA PHE A 530 -24.07 21.44 7.06
C PHE A 530 -23.01 21.06 6.03
N GLU A 531 -23.16 21.56 4.80
CA GLU A 531 -22.23 21.26 3.71
C GLU A 531 -21.08 22.26 3.67
N ASN A 532 -19.87 21.76 3.42
CA ASN A 532 -18.67 22.57 3.20
C ASN A 532 -18.33 23.54 4.35
N VAL A 533 -18.66 23.18 5.60
CA VAL A 533 -18.33 24.00 6.77
C VAL A 533 -16.90 23.72 7.23
N LYS A 534 -16.15 24.78 7.52
CA LYS A 534 -14.77 24.69 7.99
C LYS A 534 -14.74 24.63 9.51
N ILE A 535 -14.23 23.52 10.04
CA ILE A 535 -14.06 23.36 11.48
C ILE A 535 -13.06 24.40 11.98
N ASP A 536 -13.43 25.08 13.06
CA ASP A 536 -12.62 26.08 13.75
C ASP A 536 -12.72 25.85 15.25
N MET A 537 -11.79 25.06 15.78
CA MET A 537 -11.69 24.78 17.22
C MET A 537 -10.97 25.90 17.99
N ALA A 538 -10.30 26.82 17.28
CA ALA A 538 -9.53 27.90 17.87
C ALA A 538 -10.38 29.16 18.10
N ALA A 539 -11.41 29.37 17.27
CA ALA A 539 -12.44 30.37 17.52
C ALA A 539 -13.21 30.01 18.81
N HIS A 540 -13.04 30.82 19.86
CA HIS A 540 -13.69 30.71 21.17
C HIS A 540 -13.18 29.56 22.07
N PRO A 541 -11.93 29.64 22.58
CA PRO A 541 -11.29 28.56 23.35
C PRO A 541 -12.04 28.15 24.63
N ASP A 542 -12.84 29.04 25.23
CA ASP A 542 -13.59 28.77 26.46
C ASP A 542 -15.07 28.40 26.19
N LEU A 543 -15.53 28.52 24.94
CA LEU A 543 -16.92 28.35 24.50
C LEU A 543 -17.92 29.18 25.33
N GLN A 544 -17.49 30.31 25.87
CA GLN A 544 -18.21 31.03 26.91
C GLN A 544 -18.51 32.46 26.50
N VAL A 545 -19.75 32.91 26.69
CA VAL A 545 -20.17 34.31 26.54
C VAL A 545 -20.96 34.73 27.77
N GLY A 546 -20.79 35.97 28.24
CA GLY A 546 -21.46 36.45 29.45
C GLY A 546 -20.66 37.50 30.22
N ALA A 547 -21.22 37.94 31.34
CA ALA A 547 -20.62 38.95 32.21
C ALA A 547 -21.02 38.73 33.68
N ASP A 548 -20.26 39.31 34.61
CA ASP A 548 -20.59 39.38 36.05
C ASP A 548 -20.87 38.03 36.75
N GLY A 549 -20.24 36.96 36.26
CA GLY A 549 -20.42 35.60 36.79
C GLY A 549 -21.61 34.85 36.21
N TYR A 550 -22.37 35.47 35.30
CA TYR A 550 -23.43 34.86 34.52
C TYR A 550 -22.92 34.58 33.12
N PHE A 551 -22.88 33.30 32.73
CA PHE A 551 -22.35 32.90 31.44
C PHE A 551 -23.22 31.87 30.75
N MET A 552 -23.29 31.94 29.44
CA MET A 552 -23.63 30.82 28.58
C MET A 552 -22.34 30.09 28.24
N LYS A 553 -22.32 28.77 28.37
CA LYS A 553 -21.18 27.94 27.99
C LYS A 553 -21.61 26.80 27.07
N GLY A 554 -21.01 26.78 25.90
CA GLY A 554 -21.22 25.78 24.87
C GLY A 554 -20.45 24.49 25.15
N THR A 555 -20.91 23.40 24.57
CA THR A 555 -20.27 22.08 24.59
C THR A 555 -20.31 21.49 23.19
N TYR A 556 -19.25 20.82 22.75
CA TYR A 556 -19.31 20.04 21.50
C TYR A 556 -19.58 18.55 21.77
N GLN A 557 -19.07 18.03 22.89
CA GLN A 557 -19.34 16.67 23.38
C GLN A 557 -20.26 16.63 24.60
N ALA A 558 -20.75 15.44 24.93
CA ALA A 558 -21.49 15.23 26.17
C ALA A 558 -20.63 15.64 27.39
N THR A 559 -21.22 16.44 28.28
CA THR A 559 -20.53 17.14 29.37
C THR A 559 -21.26 16.93 30.70
N GLU A 560 -20.52 16.66 31.76
CA GLU A 560 -21.07 16.61 33.12
C GLU A 560 -21.20 18.03 33.68
N LEU A 561 -22.38 18.36 34.20
CA LEU A 561 -22.68 19.64 34.83
C LEU A 561 -22.50 19.54 36.34
N ASN A 562 -22.12 20.65 36.98
CA ASN A 562 -22.03 20.72 38.43
C ASN A 562 -23.45 20.74 39.06
N PRO A 563 -23.80 19.78 39.94
CA PRO A 563 -25.10 19.75 40.62
C PRO A 563 -25.19 20.71 41.82
N ASP A 564 -24.11 21.46 42.14
CA ASP A 564 -24.05 22.42 43.26
C ASP A 564 -24.96 23.67 43.12
N GLY A 565 -25.76 23.71 42.05
CA GLY A 565 -26.71 24.76 41.73
C GLY A 565 -26.12 25.95 40.96
N THR A 566 -24.82 25.94 40.64
CA THR A 566 -24.17 26.98 39.81
C THR A 566 -24.34 26.75 38.32
N ASN A 567 -24.56 25.51 37.88
CA ASN A 567 -24.93 25.21 36.49
C ASN A 567 -26.45 25.10 36.35
N LEU A 568 -26.97 25.60 35.23
CA LEU A 568 -28.36 25.51 34.80
C LEU A 568 -28.41 25.02 33.35
N PHE A 569 -29.53 24.46 32.93
CA PHE A 569 -29.80 24.14 31.53
C PHE A 569 -31.22 24.58 31.15
N LEU A 570 -31.42 24.84 29.85
CA LEU A 570 -32.75 25.15 29.32
C LEU A 570 -33.52 23.85 29.12
N GLY A 571 -34.67 23.71 29.77
CA GLY A 571 -35.55 22.56 29.63
C GLY A 571 -36.93 22.95 29.10
N ASP A 572 -37.94 22.15 29.44
CA ASP A 572 -39.31 22.32 28.96
C ASP A 572 -39.86 23.72 29.26
N ASN A 573 -40.73 24.20 28.36
CA ASN A 573 -41.29 25.56 28.38
C ASN A 573 -40.21 26.65 28.44
N ASN A 574 -39.01 26.36 27.90
CA ASN A 574 -37.84 27.23 27.93
C ASN A 574 -37.44 27.69 29.34
N THR A 575 -37.73 26.92 30.39
CA THR A 575 -37.38 27.31 31.77
C THR A 575 -35.99 26.81 32.15
N PHE A 576 -35.33 27.53 33.07
CA PHE A 576 -34.02 27.13 33.61
C PHE A 576 -34.17 26.05 34.68
N PHE A 577 -33.55 24.89 34.44
CA PHE A 577 -33.47 23.77 35.37
C PHE A 577 -32.07 23.62 35.96
N ARG A 578 -32.02 23.08 37.18
CA ARG A 578 -30.77 22.66 37.81
C ARG A 578 -30.53 21.18 37.53
N PRO A 579 -29.30 20.77 37.20
CA PRO A 579 -28.96 19.36 37.13
C PRO A 579 -29.13 18.72 38.52
N SER A 580 -29.55 17.45 38.55
CA SER A 580 -29.72 16.70 39.79
C SER A 580 -28.46 15.87 40.10
N GLU A 581 -28.26 15.49 41.36
CA GLU A 581 -27.12 14.63 41.74
C GLU A 581 -27.08 13.31 40.94
N ASN A 582 -28.25 12.75 40.58
CA ASN A 582 -28.35 11.48 39.88
C ASN A 582 -28.41 11.61 38.34
N ASP A 583 -28.71 12.81 37.84
CA ASP A 583 -28.82 13.11 36.41
C ASP A 583 -28.38 14.56 36.16
N HIS A 584 -27.08 14.70 35.84
CA HIS A 584 -26.40 15.97 35.60
C HIS A 584 -25.56 15.93 34.32
N ARG A 585 -25.84 15.00 33.41
CA ARG A 585 -25.11 14.87 32.16
C ARG A 585 -25.85 15.55 31.02
N MET A 586 -25.23 16.58 30.44
CA MET A 586 -25.72 17.24 29.24
C MET A 586 -25.16 16.56 27.98
N LYS A 587 -25.97 16.48 26.94
CA LYS A 587 -25.55 16.06 25.58
C LYS A 587 -24.73 17.15 24.88
N GLY A 588 -23.88 16.79 23.92
CA GLY A 588 -23.01 17.70 23.18
C GLY A 588 -23.73 18.60 22.18
N THR A 589 -23.00 19.56 21.63
CA THR A 589 -23.49 20.65 20.74
C THR A 589 -24.55 21.55 21.38
N ARG A 590 -24.56 21.64 22.71
CA ARG A 590 -25.57 22.34 23.52
C ARG A 590 -24.94 23.47 24.32
N VAL A 591 -25.80 24.22 25.00
CA VAL A 591 -25.42 25.31 25.90
C VAL A 591 -25.99 25.05 27.28
N TYR A 592 -25.15 25.19 28.30
CA TYR A 592 -25.57 25.33 29.69
C TYR A 592 -25.23 26.73 30.19
N PHE A 593 -25.79 27.10 31.34
CA PHE A 593 -25.68 28.42 31.91
C PHE A 593 -24.99 28.32 33.26
N ILE A 594 -24.10 29.27 33.54
CA ILE A 594 -23.34 29.38 34.78
C ILE A 594 -23.87 30.61 35.51
N ILE A 595 -24.15 30.48 36.79
CA ILE A 595 -24.54 31.57 37.68
C ILE A 595 -23.54 31.70 38.84
N PRO A 596 -23.35 32.90 39.43
CA PRO A 596 -22.46 33.04 40.57
C PRO A 596 -23.08 32.38 41.81
N ARG A 597 -22.27 31.84 42.72
CA ARG A 597 -22.74 31.16 43.95
C ARG A 597 -23.76 31.96 44.76
N LYS A 598 -23.64 33.29 44.78
CA LYS A 598 -24.59 34.22 45.45
C LYS A 598 -26.01 34.23 44.83
N ALA A 599 -26.18 33.68 43.63
CA ALA A 599 -27.45 33.55 42.92
C ALA A 599 -28.07 32.15 43.05
N VAL A 600 -27.36 31.19 43.67
CA VAL A 600 -27.90 29.84 43.93
C VAL A 600 -29.17 29.95 44.80
N GLY A 601 -30.21 29.20 44.44
CA GLY A 601 -31.52 29.25 45.10
C GLY A 601 -32.43 30.39 44.66
N LYS A 602 -31.96 31.30 43.80
CA LYS A 602 -32.81 32.32 43.17
C LYS A 602 -33.33 31.84 41.80
N VAL A 603 -34.41 32.47 41.34
CA VAL A 603 -34.99 32.21 40.02
C VAL A 603 -34.26 33.08 39.01
N LEU A 604 -33.60 32.44 38.04
CA LEU A 604 -33.10 33.11 36.85
C LEU A 604 -34.22 33.08 35.80
N SER A 605 -34.45 34.19 35.12
CA SER A 605 -35.32 34.26 33.95
C SER A 605 -34.52 34.80 32.76
N TYR A 606 -35.13 34.79 31.59
CA TYR A 606 -34.51 35.31 30.38
C TYR A 606 -35.51 36.13 29.58
N ASP A 607 -34.98 37.01 28.75
CA ASP A 607 -35.74 37.84 27.83
C ASP A 607 -35.14 37.75 26.42
N THR A 608 -35.94 37.26 25.48
CA THR A 608 -35.59 37.19 24.05
C THR A 608 -36.25 38.26 23.20
N GLU A 609 -37.08 39.12 23.79
CA GLU A 609 -37.82 40.19 23.11
C GLU A 609 -37.48 41.52 23.76
N THR A 610 -36.80 42.41 23.02
CA THR A 610 -36.68 43.81 23.46
C THR A 610 -38.02 44.52 23.26
N ILE A 611 -39.04 44.13 24.02
CA ILE A 611 -40.27 44.90 24.19
C ILE A 611 -40.13 45.61 25.54
N VAL A 612 -39.86 46.91 25.47
CA VAL A 612 -40.04 47.81 26.61
C VAL A 612 -41.53 47.74 26.99
N ASP A 613 -41.78 47.51 28.28
CA ASP A 613 -43.08 47.49 28.98
C ASP A 613 -43.93 46.21 28.86
N GLY A 614 -43.55 45.16 29.59
CA GLY A 614 -44.41 44.01 29.89
C GLY A 614 -43.99 43.30 31.18
N ILE A 615 -44.91 43.14 32.13
CA ILE A 615 -44.67 42.44 33.40
C ILE A 615 -44.24 40.99 33.10
N VAL A 616 -43.03 40.63 33.52
CA VAL A 616 -42.48 39.27 33.41
C VAL A 616 -43.31 38.32 34.26
N ASP A 617 -43.91 37.32 33.62
CA ASP A 617 -44.62 36.22 34.28
C ASP A 617 -43.60 35.40 35.09
N VAL A 618 -43.79 35.34 36.41
CA VAL A 618 -42.94 34.55 37.32
C VAL A 618 -43.66 33.25 37.61
N GLU A 619 -43.47 32.24 36.77
CA GLU A 619 -43.87 30.87 37.12
C GLU A 619 -42.82 30.23 38.05
N VAL A 620 -43.31 29.77 39.21
CA VAL A 620 -42.52 29.12 40.26
C VAL A 620 -42.27 27.67 39.87
N ASN A 621 -41.00 27.35 39.68
CA ASN A 621 -40.49 26.01 39.35
C ASN A 621 -41.06 24.95 40.32
N SER A 622 -41.81 24.00 39.78
CA SER A 622 -42.51 22.96 40.51
C SER A 622 -41.61 21.76 40.77
N GLN A 623 -40.78 21.82 41.81
CA GLN A 623 -40.29 20.63 42.50
C GLN A 623 -40.24 20.84 44.02
N SER A 624 -41.18 20.17 44.70
CA SER A 624 -41.05 19.61 46.05
C SER A 624 -41.07 20.56 47.25
N ASN A 625 -42.27 21.00 47.64
CA ASN A 625 -42.86 20.81 48.97
C ASN A 625 -44.28 21.39 48.97
N SER A 626 -45.24 20.77 49.65
CA SER A 626 -46.60 21.30 49.81
C SER A 626 -46.55 22.75 50.32
N GLN A 627 -46.81 23.72 49.45
CA GLN A 627 -46.82 25.14 49.84
C GLN A 627 -48.25 25.59 49.91
N LYS A 628 -48.68 25.98 51.12
CA LYS A 628 -50.04 26.49 51.36
C LYS A 628 -50.30 27.70 50.46
N VAL A 629 -51.32 27.60 49.64
CA VAL A 629 -51.81 28.67 48.76
C VAL A 629 -52.96 29.37 49.46
N TYR A 630 -52.97 30.70 49.40
CA TYR A 630 -54.07 31.53 49.89
C TYR A 630 -54.61 32.39 48.76
N ASN A 631 -55.89 32.76 48.77
CA ASN A 631 -56.38 33.81 47.89
C ASN A 631 -55.99 35.21 48.41
N ILE A 632 -56.29 36.27 47.67
CA ILE A 632 -56.00 37.67 48.08
C ILE A 632 -56.63 38.10 49.40
N ASN A 633 -57.66 37.39 49.87
CA ASN A 633 -58.33 37.64 51.15
C ASN A 633 -57.68 36.85 52.31
N GLY A 634 -56.57 36.15 52.06
CA GLY A 634 -55.86 35.36 53.07
C GLY A 634 -56.53 34.02 53.40
N VAL A 635 -57.49 33.56 52.59
CA VAL A 635 -58.15 32.25 52.79
C VAL A 635 -57.32 31.16 52.14
N TYR A 636 -57.04 30.09 52.87
CA TYR A 636 -56.34 28.91 52.36
C TYR A 636 -57.16 28.21 51.27
N VAL A 637 -56.55 27.93 50.11
CA VAL A 637 -57.20 27.36 48.91
C VAL A 637 -56.53 26.08 48.39
N GLY A 638 -55.48 25.58 49.03
CA GLY A 638 -54.85 24.30 48.66
C GLY A 638 -53.35 24.27 48.95
N ASP A 639 -52.71 23.14 48.63
CA ASP A 639 -51.26 22.92 48.83
C ASP A 639 -50.43 23.06 47.54
N ASN A 640 -51.07 23.44 46.43
CA ASN A 640 -50.44 23.73 45.14
C ASN A 640 -51.35 24.62 44.29
N LEU A 641 -50.82 25.12 43.17
CA LEU A 641 -51.53 26.01 42.23
C LEU A 641 -52.35 25.25 41.16
N GLN A 642 -52.37 23.90 41.19
CA GLN A 642 -53.11 23.11 40.21
C GLN A 642 -54.61 23.13 40.53
N ASN A 643 -55.44 23.25 39.49
CA ASN A 643 -56.91 23.28 39.57
C ASN A 643 -57.52 24.49 40.30
N LEU A 644 -56.77 25.58 40.47
CA LEU A 644 -57.31 26.85 40.95
C LEU A 644 -57.93 27.64 39.79
N THR A 645 -59.04 28.34 40.06
CA THR A 645 -59.61 29.28 39.10
C THR A 645 -58.62 30.41 38.80
N PRO A 646 -58.62 30.99 37.58
CA PRO A 646 -57.76 32.12 37.28
C PRO A 646 -57.94 33.26 38.28
N GLY A 647 -56.83 33.85 38.71
CA GLY A 647 -56.83 34.89 39.72
C GLY A 647 -55.47 35.06 40.40
N VAL A 648 -55.41 36.02 41.32
CA VAL A 648 -54.19 36.29 42.11
C VAL A 648 -54.25 35.50 43.42
N TYR A 649 -53.16 34.81 43.74
CA TYR A 649 -52.96 33.99 44.91
C TYR A 649 -51.72 34.43 45.69
N ILE A 650 -51.64 34.03 46.96
CA ILE A 650 -50.50 34.25 47.84
C ILE A 650 -49.88 32.89 48.11
N VAL A 651 -48.63 32.70 47.69
CA VAL A 651 -47.83 31.50 47.98
C VAL A 651 -46.55 31.94 48.66
N SER A 652 -46.27 31.40 49.85
CA SER A 652 -45.07 31.77 50.63
C SER A 652 -44.88 33.29 50.82
N GLY A 653 -45.98 34.02 51.02
CA GLY A 653 -45.99 35.48 51.22
C GLY A 653 -45.84 36.32 49.95
N LYS A 654 -45.84 35.71 48.76
CA LYS A 654 -45.71 36.40 47.46
C LYS A 654 -47.00 36.28 46.64
N LYS A 655 -47.32 37.34 45.90
CA LYS A 655 -48.44 37.33 44.93
C LYS A 655 -48.04 36.52 43.70
N VAL A 656 -48.90 35.60 43.28
CA VAL A 656 -48.77 34.72 42.11
C VAL A 656 -50.05 34.82 41.30
N VAL A 657 -49.96 34.94 39.98
CA VAL A 657 -51.13 34.95 39.09
C VAL A 657 -51.31 33.55 38.53
N VAL A 658 -52.52 33.01 38.61
CA VAL A 658 -52.94 31.81 37.87
C VAL A 658 -53.79 32.29 36.71
N THR A 659 -53.42 31.95 35.49
CA THR A 659 -54.18 32.24 34.27
C THR A 659 -54.83 30.95 33.75
N ASN A 660 -55.86 31.07 32.92
CA ASN A 660 -56.38 29.90 32.19
C ASN A 660 -55.29 29.43 31.22
N ARG A 661 -54.95 28.14 31.26
CA ARG A 661 -54.24 27.47 30.17
C ARG A 661 -55.13 27.36 28.93
#